data_AF-A0A3P9DI32-F1
#
_entry.id   AF-A0A3P9DI32-F1
#
_cell.length_a   1.000
_cell.length_b   1.000
_cell.length_c   1.000
_cell.angle_alpha   90.00
_cell.angle_beta   90.00
_cell.angle_gamma   90.00
#
_symmetry.space_group_name_H-M   'P 1'
#
loop_
_entity.id
_entity.type
_entity.pdbx_description
1 polymer ?
#
loop_
_entity_poly.entity_id
_entity_poly.type
_entity_poly.pdbx_seq_one_letter_code
_entity_poly.pdbx_strand_id
1 'polypeptide(L)'
;CDTLQDCEDNNLTSISLSAIGAGNLGFPKDLVASLLLDKILEFSKKKHPKHLKKVVIVLYPSDTQTIQAFSDEFQKKFPSASSGSTSSTQSKGPFSKITSTSDMHETKMGNVTIQVVTGDITKETADVIVNSSNENFTLKSGVSKAILEAAGPAVEVECRNLGKKSHQLFITLPGNLKCKKILHLAGQTDPVKINKTVKDALQLCVKSSFTSVSFPAIGTGNAQARLVADAMLDAVTDVLSQNTASPLTTVRIVIFQKPMLKDFHSSMQQREAADPDSKDKGGWTWGWSKFKCKYTEQRNDKDFVIDSLKVEATCFHICGDTQTSVDSAKKWINDKISQEYHSMEIGDNAILCFSDADRQKIVDMQKTMDISIRTESNKPKATITIEGLSRDVLKANTEIIKMMSRVRDEEELNRKVELASAAADWQYQQSGFQFQSFDEMTNFHLEEALQQNLQTVKVTVKGQDYTVTMPKGPATDSQGNILEIKRIDKLKGDVPENWEQMKPNATNQAFPLQAGTQEYDEIQKLFQASCKQTIIKIERIQNPTLWSGLQVKKRDMEVRNGHQNNERRLFHGTSEDTVATINDRGFNRSFAGKNAACYGNGTYFAVNASYSASNTYSKPNQNGEKFMYVCRVLTGDFALGQQGMIVPPPKGTSTISTDLYDSVVDNMANPSMFVVFHDIQAYPEYLIKFK
;
A
#
# COMPACT_ATOMS: atom_id res chain seq x y z
N CYS A 1 36.91 17.65 -2.25
CA CYS A 1 38.08 17.75 -3.16
C CYS A 1 38.89 16.46 -3.12
N ASP A 2 39.19 15.97 -1.92
CA ASP A 2 40.04 14.78 -1.73
C ASP A 2 39.48 13.56 -2.46
N THR A 3 38.17 13.33 -2.39
CA THR A 3 37.50 12.20 -3.10
C THR A 3 37.63 12.26 -4.64
N LEU A 4 37.67 13.46 -5.23
CA LEU A 4 37.87 13.61 -6.68
C LEU A 4 39.34 13.35 -7.06
N GLN A 5 40.26 13.76 -6.18
CA GLN A 5 41.69 13.52 -6.35
C GLN A 5 42.03 12.04 -6.21
N ASP A 6 41.47 11.37 -5.21
CA ASP A 6 41.66 9.94 -5.00
C ASP A 6 41.18 9.14 -6.23
N CYS A 7 40.06 9.55 -6.84
CA CYS A 7 39.59 8.90 -8.07
C CYS A 7 40.56 9.06 -9.23
N GLU A 8 41.16 10.24 -9.38
CA GLU A 8 42.15 10.51 -10.42
C GLU A 8 43.45 9.73 -10.18
N ASP A 9 43.96 9.70 -8.95
CA ASP A 9 45.19 8.99 -8.59
C ASP A 9 45.04 7.46 -8.71
N ASN A 10 43.81 6.95 -8.58
CA ASN A 10 43.48 5.54 -8.78
C ASN A 10 43.00 5.21 -10.22
N ASN A 11 43.18 6.14 -11.18
CA ASN A 11 42.82 5.95 -12.59
C ASN A 11 41.32 5.64 -12.83
N LEU A 12 40.42 6.06 -11.94
CA LEU A 12 38.98 5.83 -12.07
C LEU A 12 38.35 6.82 -13.06
N THR A 13 37.47 6.34 -13.93
CA THR A 13 36.89 7.16 -15.00
C THR A 13 35.58 7.84 -14.61
N SER A 14 34.94 7.41 -13.52
CA SER A 14 33.71 8.01 -13.03
C SER A 14 33.53 7.92 -11.51
N ILE A 15 32.77 8.86 -10.94
CA ILE A 15 32.38 8.88 -9.52
C ILE A 15 30.91 9.27 -9.39
N SER A 16 30.22 8.70 -8.40
CA SER A 16 28.89 9.13 -7.98
C SER A 16 28.95 9.75 -6.59
N LEU A 17 28.34 10.94 -6.43
CA LEU A 17 28.33 11.71 -5.19
C LEU A 17 26.87 11.95 -4.76
N SER A 18 26.59 11.78 -3.47
CA SER A 18 25.31 12.20 -2.89
C SER A 18 25.32 13.69 -2.55
N ALA A 19 24.18 14.25 -2.14
CA ALA A 19 24.09 15.59 -1.57
C ALA A 19 24.67 15.62 -0.14
N ILE A 20 26.00 15.49 -0.04
CA ILE A 20 26.73 15.39 1.23
C ILE A 20 26.45 16.63 2.09
N GLY A 21 25.86 16.41 3.27
CA GLY A 21 25.50 17.48 4.21
C GLY A 21 24.02 17.88 4.22
N ALA A 22 23.28 17.64 3.13
CA ALA A 22 21.87 18.07 2.98
C ALA A 22 20.85 17.20 3.72
N GLY A 23 21.26 16.02 4.21
CA GLY A 23 20.45 15.10 5.01
C GLY A 23 20.56 15.37 6.51
N ASN A 24 20.86 14.35 7.30
CA ASN A 24 20.89 14.41 8.78
C ASN A 24 21.87 15.44 9.39
N LEU A 25 22.79 15.99 8.60
CA LEU A 25 23.75 17.02 9.03
C LEU A 25 23.15 18.44 8.97
N GLY A 26 21.96 18.62 8.37
CA GLY A 26 21.18 19.85 8.45
C GLY A 26 21.74 21.05 7.70
N PHE A 27 22.71 20.87 6.79
CA PHE A 27 23.24 21.98 6.01
C PHE A 27 22.19 22.52 5.01
N PRO A 28 22.14 23.85 4.77
CA PRO A 28 21.25 24.42 3.77
C PRO A 28 21.47 23.79 2.39
N LYS A 29 20.38 23.37 1.74
CA LYS A 29 20.39 22.55 0.51
C LYS A 29 21.00 23.30 -0.68
N ASP A 30 20.73 24.60 -0.77
CA ASP A 30 21.30 25.54 -1.72
C ASP A 30 22.82 25.72 -1.52
N LEU A 31 23.27 25.83 -0.26
CA LEU A 31 24.69 25.90 0.07
C LEU A 31 25.42 24.60 -0.30
N VAL A 32 24.84 23.44 0.01
CA VAL A 32 25.39 22.12 -0.35
C VAL A 32 25.50 21.98 -1.87
N ALA A 33 24.45 22.35 -2.61
CA ALA A 33 24.45 22.32 -4.07
C ALA A 33 25.55 23.21 -4.68
N SER A 34 25.67 24.44 -4.18
CA SER A 34 26.66 25.39 -4.66
C SER A 34 28.09 24.93 -4.38
N LEU A 35 28.39 24.52 -3.15
CA LEU A 35 29.72 24.05 -2.75
C LEU A 35 30.15 22.80 -3.51
N LEU A 36 29.25 21.82 -3.69
CA LEU A 36 29.59 20.59 -4.39
C LEU A 36 29.94 20.88 -5.86
N LEU A 37 29.12 21.67 -6.55
CA LEU A 37 29.35 22.06 -7.94
C LEU A 37 30.61 22.93 -8.09
N ASP A 38 30.87 23.85 -7.17
CA ASP A 38 32.09 24.68 -7.19
C ASP A 38 33.35 23.84 -7.02
N LYS A 39 33.33 22.83 -6.15
CA LYS A 39 34.50 21.96 -5.95
C LYS A 39 34.74 21.03 -7.15
N ILE A 40 33.69 20.57 -7.82
CA ILE A 40 33.80 19.82 -9.08
C ILE A 40 34.40 20.72 -10.19
N LEU A 41 33.91 21.95 -10.32
CA LEU A 41 34.42 22.93 -11.28
C LEU A 41 35.88 23.32 -11.00
N GLU A 42 36.22 23.55 -9.73
CA GLU A 42 37.58 23.87 -9.30
C GLU A 42 38.54 22.73 -9.66
N PHE A 43 38.15 21.48 -9.38
CA PHE A 43 38.92 20.29 -9.72
C PHE A 43 39.14 20.17 -11.24
N SER A 44 38.07 20.35 -12.02
CA SER A 44 38.13 20.31 -13.48
C SER A 44 39.07 21.38 -14.06
N LYS A 45 39.03 22.61 -13.52
CA LYS A 45 39.83 23.75 -14.02
C LYS A 45 41.30 23.69 -13.60
N LYS A 46 41.61 23.30 -12.36
CA LYS A 46 42.98 23.37 -11.82
C LYS A 46 43.86 22.15 -12.15
N LYS A 47 43.27 21.01 -12.52
CA LYS A 47 44.04 19.74 -12.60
C LYS A 47 44.01 19.00 -13.93
N HIS A 48 43.28 19.48 -14.95
CA HIS A 48 43.15 18.80 -16.24
C HIS A 48 43.09 17.26 -16.10
N PRO A 49 42.08 16.73 -15.39
CA PRO A 49 42.04 15.32 -15.01
C PRO A 49 42.20 14.40 -16.23
N LYS A 50 43.23 13.57 -16.18
CA LYS A 50 43.60 12.61 -17.23
C LYS A 50 42.64 11.43 -17.21
N HIS A 51 42.22 10.98 -16.03
CA HIS A 51 41.47 9.74 -15.85
C HIS A 51 39.98 9.97 -15.56
N LEU A 52 39.63 10.84 -14.60
CA LEU A 52 38.25 11.07 -14.20
C LEU A 52 37.49 11.89 -15.25
N LYS A 53 36.50 11.28 -15.92
CA LYS A 53 35.73 11.90 -17.01
C LYS A 53 34.28 12.21 -16.66
N LYS A 54 33.69 11.50 -15.69
CA LYS A 54 32.27 11.62 -15.36
C LYS A 54 32.03 11.75 -13.85
N VAL A 55 31.35 12.82 -13.45
CA VAL A 55 30.85 12.99 -12.08
C VAL A 55 29.32 12.94 -12.12
N VAL A 56 28.72 12.04 -11.36
CA VAL A 56 27.26 11.89 -11.24
C VAL A 56 26.84 12.35 -9.85
N ILE A 57 25.88 13.27 -9.77
CA ILE A 57 25.26 13.64 -8.50
C ILE A 57 23.96 12.84 -8.38
N VAL A 58 23.87 12.00 -7.34
CA VAL A 58 22.74 11.11 -7.09
C VAL A 58 21.89 11.69 -5.97
N LEU A 59 20.65 12.02 -6.30
CA LEU A 59 19.68 12.63 -5.39
C LEU A 59 18.54 11.65 -5.10
N TYR A 60 18.01 11.68 -3.87
CA TYR A 60 16.91 10.81 -3.48
C TYR A 60 15.60 11.29 -4.11
N PRO A 61 14.85 10.46 -4.88
CA PRO A 61 13.70 10.89 -5.66
C PRO A 61 12.58 11.58 -4.85
N SER A 62 12.43 11.22 -3.58
CA SER A 62 11.41 11.79 -2.69
C SER A 62 11.85 13.10 -2.01
N ASP A 63 13.13 13.50 -2.09
CA ASP A 63 13.65 14.77 -1.54
C ASP A 63 13.62 15.87 -2.60
N THR A 64 12.39 16.28 -2.94
CA THR A 64 12.11 17.28 -3.99
C THR A 64 12.78 18.62 -3.74
N GLN A 65 13.00 18.99 -2.48
CA GLN A 65 13.69 20.22 -2.11
C GLN A 65 15.18 20.18 -2.44
N THR A 66 15.86 19.06 -2.19
CA THR A 66 17.28 18.91 -2.54
C THR A 66 17.43 18.81 -4.06
N ILE A 67 16.51 18.12 -4.74
CA ILE A 67 16.46 18.09 -6.21
C ILE A 67 16.36 19.49 -6.79
N GLN A 68 15.41 20.30 -6.31
CA GLN A 68 15.24 21.67 -6.78
C GLN A 68 16.50 22.52 -6.56
N ALA A 69 17.08 22.49 -5.36
CA ALA A 69 18.29 23.25 -5.05
C ALA A 69 19.48 22.91 -5.97
N PHE A 70 19.67 21.63 -6.28
CA PHE A 70 20.70 21.19 -7.23
C PHE A 70 20.35 21.57 -8.67
N SER A 71 19.08 21.47 -9.09
CA SER A 71 18.65 21.89 -10.43
C SER A 71 18.85 23.38 -10.67
N ASP A 72 18.46 24.23 -9.71
CA ASP A 72 18.59 25.69 -9.80
C ASP A 72 20.06 26.10 -9.91
N GLU A 73 20.92 25.54 -9.05
CA GLU A 73 22.35 25.87 -9.05
C GLU A 73 23.07 25.32 -10.29
N PHE A 74 22.63 24.18 -10.84
CA PHE A 74 23.15 23.65 -12.10
C PHE A 74 22.80 24.53 -13.30
N GLN A 75 21.53 24.98 -13.40
CA GLN A 75 21.11 25.93 -14.45
C GLN A 75 21.87 27.25 -14.37
N LYS A 76 22.08 27.76 -13.16
CA LYS A 76 22.83 28.98 -12.89
C LYS A 76 24.30 28.87 -13.31
N LYS A 77 24.98 27.75 -13.01
CA LYS A 77 26.41 27.57 -13.30
C LYS A 77 26.70 27.09 -14.72
N PHE A 78 25.74 26.44 -15.38
CA PHE A 78 25.89 25.90 -16.74
C PHE A 78 24.77 26.37 -17.69
N PRO A 79 24.65 27.67 -18.01
CA PRO A 79 23.57 28.21 -18.84
C PRO A 79 23.55 27.64 -20.27
N SER A 80 24.71 27.18 -20.74
CA SER A 80 24.94 26.69 -22.11
C SER A 80 25.08 25.18 -22.20
N ALA A 81 25.00 24.45 -21.07
CA ALA A 81 24.93 23.00 -21.13
C ALA A 81 23.60 22.63 -21.79
N SER A 82 23.65 21.80 -22.83
CA SER A 82 22.49 21.40 -23.63
C SER A 82 21.41 20.79 -22.74
N SER A 83 20.51 21.63 -22.25
CA SER A 83 19.10 21.33 -22.22
C SER A 83 18.74 20.90 -23.63
N GLY A 84 18.25 19.67 -23.79
CA GLY A 84 17.70 19.21 -25.07
C GLY A 84 16.83 20.32 -25.65
N SER A 85 17.21 20.78 -26.84
CA SER A 85 16.82 22.03 -27.48
C SER A 85 15.37 22.46 -27.28
N THR A 86 15.17 23.61 -26.66
CA THR A 86 14.02 24.49 -26.88
C THR A 86 14.13 25.11 -28.27
N SER A 87 13.58 24.45 -29.29
CA SER A 87 13.06 25.12 -30.47
C SER A 87 11.55 25.32 -30.28
N SER A 88 11.07 26.51 -30.59
CA SER A 88 9.65 26.88 -30.58
C SER A 88 8.80 25.81 -31.29
N THR A 89 8.14 24.96 -30.51
CA THR A 89 7.30 23.87 -31.02
C THR A 89 6.06 23.73 -30.14
N GLN A 90 4.93 23.54 -30.80
CA GLN A 90 3.61 23.28 -30.20
C GLN A 90 3.70 22.19 -29.14
N SER A 91 2.86 22.29 -28.09
CA SER A 91 2.69 21.28 -27.05
C SER A 91 2.59 19.89 -27.68
N LYS A 92 3.53 19.00 -27.37
CA LYS A 92 3.50 17.61 -27.83
C LYS A 92 2.54 16.75 -26.98
N GLY A 93 2.16 17.19 -25.78
CA GLY A 93 1.25 16.42 -24.93
C GLY A 93 -0.20 16.48 -25.39
N PRO A 94 -1.08 15.59 -24.87
CA PRO A 94 -2.52 15.70 -25.09
C PRO A 94 -3.10 17.03 -24.62
N PHE A 95 -2.43 17.72 -23.69
CA PHE A 95 -2.81 19.05 -23.22
C PHE A 95 -2.05 20.15 -23.96
N SER A 96 -2.78 21.20 -24.34
CA SER A 96 -2.20 22.44 -24.81
C SER A 96 -1.42 23.15 -23.70
N LYS A 97 -0.81 24.30 -24.05
CA LYS A 97 -0.14 25.15 -23.07
C LYS A 97 -1.03 25.47 -21.87
N ILE A 98 -0.54 25.21 -20.65
CA ILE A 98 -1.29 25.51 -19.42
C ILE A 98 -1.25 27.02 -19.15
N THR A 99 -2.41 27.59 -18.85
CA THR A 99 -2.56 28.97 -18.37
C THR A 99 -2.93 28.95 -16.89
N SER A 100 -2.19 29.69 -16.08
CA SER A 100 -2.27 29.63 -14.61
C SER A 100 -2.59 31.00 -14.00
N THR A 101 -3.48 31.00 -13.03
CA THR A 101 -3.75 32.11 -12.09
C THR A 101 -3.58 31.59 -10.65
N SER A 102 -3.72 32.45 -9.64
CA SER A 102 -3.55 32.07 -8.23
C SER A 102 -4.48 30.96 -7.74
N ASP A 103 -5.64 30.80 -8.38
CA ASP A 103 -6.71 29.90 -7.94
C ASP A 103 -7.22 28.98 -9.04
N MET A 104 -6.66 29.03 -10.26
CA MET A 104 -7.10 28.23 -11.39
C MET A 104 -5.95 27.90 -12.34
N HIS A 105 -5.92 26.66 -12.82
CA HIS A 105 -5.09 26.18 -13.91
C HIS A 105 -5.98 25.65 -15.04
N GLU A 106 -5.70 26.06 -16.27
CA GLU A 106 -6.51 25.74 -17.44
C GLU A 106 -5.64 25.21 -18.59
N THR A 107 -6.15 24.23 -19.32
CA THR A 107 -5.60 23.77 -20.61
C THR A 107 -6.72 23.31 -21.53
N LYS A 108 -6.40 22.92 -22.77
CA LYS A 108 -7.31 22.33 -23.73
C LYS A 108 -6.81 20.98 -24.21
N MET A 109 -7.74 20.07 -24.47
CA MET A 109 -7.53 18.83 -25.21
C MET A 109 -8.54 18.79 -26.35
N GLY A 110 -8.07 19.00 -27.59
CA GLY A 110 -8.96 19.26 -28.73
C GLY A 110 -9.83 20.50 -28.49
N ASN A 111 -11.15 20.35 -28.62
CA ASN A 111 -12.13 21.43 -28.41
C ASN A 111 -12.61 21.55 -26.94
N VAL A 112 -12.11 20.72 -26.04
CA VAL A 112 -12.56 20.66 -24.65
C VAL A 112 -11.60 21.44 -23.75
N THR A 113 -12.14 22.40 -23.00
CA THR A 113 -11.41 23.12 -21.95
C THR A 113 -11.39 22.28 -20.67
N ILE A 114 -10.19 22.03 -20.13
CA ILE A 114 -9.96 21.31 -18.89
C ILE A 114 -9.46 22.30 -17.84
N GLN A 115 -10.18 22.40 -16.72
CA GLN A 115 -9.87 23.35 -15.65
C GLN A 115 -9.70 22.63 -14.32
N VAL A 116 -8.71 23.07 -13.54
CA VAL A 116 -8.59 22.76 -12.11
C VAL A 116 -8.69 24.09 -11.37
N VAL A 117 -9.71 24.26 -10.54
CA VAL A 117 -10.01 25.52 -9.86
C VAL A 117 -10.18 25.32 -8.36
N THR A 118 -9.75 26.28 -7.56
CA THR A 118 -10.06 26.31 -6.13
C THR A 118 -11.47 26.87 -5.94
N GLY A 119 -12.36 26.15 -5.26
CA GLY A 119 -13.73 26.61 -5.08
C GLY A 119 -14.65 25.66 -4.32
N ASP A 120 -15.88 26.11 -4.10
CA ASP A 120 -16.97 25.32 -3.54
C ASP A 120 -17.83 24.76 -4.67
N ILE A 121 -17.86 23.43 -4.81
CA ILE A 121 -18.59 22.75 -5.88
C ILE A 121 -20.10 23.04 -5.86
N THR A 122 -20.68 23.40 -4.71
CA THR A 122 -22.10 23.75 -4.60
C THR A 122 -22.45 25.07 -5.30
N LYS A 123 -21.43 25.86 -5.69
CA LYS A 123 -21.59 27.14 -6.40
C LYS A 123 -21.39 27.02 -7.90
N GLU A 124 -20.99 25.86 -8.39
CA GLU A 124 -20.77 25.61 -9.81
C GLU A 124 -22.04 25.74 -10.64
N THR A 125 -21.87 26.18 -11.89
CA THR A 125 -22.95 26.42 -12.85
C THR A 125 -22.83 25.54 -14.09
N ALA A 126 -22.03 24.47 -14.03
CA ALA A 126 -21.92 23.49 -15.09
C ALA A 126 -23.25 22.75 -15.30
N ASP A 127 -23.44 22.11 -16.47
CA ASP A 127 -24.63 21.31 -16.73
C ASP A 127 -24.78 20.20 -15.69
N VAL A 128 -23.67 19.55 -15.33
CA VAL A 128 -23.62 18.47 -14.36
C VAL A 128 -22.66 18.79 -13.22
N ILE A 129 -23.13 18.67 -11.98
CA ILE A 129 -22.27 18.57 -10.79
C ILE A 129 -22.19 17.10 -10.38
N VAL A 130 -20.98 16.63 -10.08
CA VAL A 130 -20.76 15.25 -9.64
C VAL A 130 -20.75 15.18 -8.12
N ASN A 131 -21.60 14.32 -7.57
CA ASN A 131 -21.63 13.97 -6.16
C ASN A 131 -20.96 12.61 -5.91
N SER A 132 -19.97 12.60 -5.01
CA SER A 132 -19.29 11.40 -4.53
C SER A 132 -19.87 10.94 -3.19
N SER A 133 -20.63 9.84 -3.19
CA SER A 133 -21.32 9.28 -2.01
C SER A 133 -20.78 7.89 -1.63
N ASN A 134 -21.35 7.24 -0.62
CA ASN A 134 -21.18 5.81 -0.33
C ASN A 134 -21.99 4.94 -1.31
N GLU A 135 -21.76 3.61 -1.29
CA GLU A 135 -22.45 2.63 -2.16
C GLU A 135 -23.98 2.65 -2.02
N ASN A 136 -24.48 3.09 -0.86
CA ASN A 136 -25.92 3.19 -0.59
C ASN A 136 -26.51 4.57 -0.89
N PHE A 137 -25.74 5.51 -1.46
CA PHE A 137 -26.16 6.88 -1.80
C PHE A 137 -26.85 7.66 -0.66
N THR A 138 -26.42 7.39 0.58
CA THR A 138 -26.95 7.98 1.82
C THR A 138 -25.89 8.79 2.57
N LEU A 139 -24.72 9.02 1.96
CA LEU A 139 -23.59 9.64 2.63
C LEU A 139 -23.88 11.10 2.99
N LYS A 140 -23.98 11.37 4.29
CA LYS A 140 -24.14 12.71 4.86
C LYS A 140 -22.83 13.23 5.47
N SER A 141 -21.72 13.03 4.78
CA SER A 141 -20.42 13.61 5.14
C SER A 141 -19.69 14.18 3.91
N GLY A 142 -18.68 15.02 4.17
CA GLY A 142 -17.81 15.60 3.14
C GLY A 142 -18.57 16.33 2.02
N VAL A 143 -18.10 16.14 0.79
CA VAL A 143 -18.70 16.77 -0.40
C VAL A 143 -20.15 16.34 -0.64
N SER A 144 -20.51 15.09 -0.32
CA SER A 144 -21.89 14.61 -0.47
C SER A 144 -22.85 15.33 0.46
N LYS A 145 -22.45 15.57 1.71
CA LYS A 145 -23.23 16.39 2.63
C LYS A 145 -23.46 17.79 2.06
N ALA A 146 -22.38 18.46 1.64
CA ALA A 146 -22.45 19.83 1.13
C ALA A 146 -23.38 19.94 -0.09
N ILE A 147 -23.26 19.01 -1.04
CA ILE A 147 -24.11 18.97 -2.24
C ILE A 147 -25.57 18.69 -1.87
N LEU A 148 -25.86 17.71 -1.00
CA LEU A 148 -27.23 17.36 -0.63
C LEU A 148 -27.91 18.48 0.19
N GLU A 149 -27.19 19.12 1.12
CA GLU A 149 -27.70 20.26 1.87
C GLU A 149 -27.98 21.46 0.95
N ALA A 150 -27.09 21.74 0.01
CA ALA A 150 -27.27 22.81 -0.95
C ALA A 150 -28.37 22.52 -1.99
N ALA A 151 -28.55 21.26 -2.40
CA ALA A 151 -29.60 20.85 -3.34
C ALA A 151 -30.98 20.76 -2.68
N GLY A 152 -31.04 20.43 -1.39
CA GLY A 152 -32.27 20.33 -0.63
C GLY A 152 -32.91 18.93 -0.58
N PRO A 153 -33.94 18.75 0.26
CA PRO A 153 -34.46 17.42 0.64
C PRO A 153 -35.08 16.63 -0.52
N ALA A 154 -35.54 17.28 -1.58
CA ALA A 154 -36.11 16.61 -2.75
C ALA A 154 -35.09 15.69 -3.44
N VAL A 155 -33.82 16.12 -3.52
CA VAL A 155 -32.74 15.32 -4.12
C VAL A 155 -32.40 14.11 -3.26
N GLU A 156 -32.41 14.24 -1.92
CA GLU A 156 -32.20 13.10 -1.03
C GLU A 156 -33.26 11.99 -1.22
N VAL A 157 -34.52 12.37 -1.43
CA VAL A 157 -35.60 11.42 -1.72
C VAL A 157 -35.37 10.73 -3.06
N GLU A 158 -34.96 11.48 -4.08
CA GLU A 158 -34.63 10.92 -5.40
C GLU A 158 -33.46 9.94 -5.31
N CYS A 159 -32.39 10.28 -4.57
CA CYS A 159 -31.25 9.40 -4.31
C CYS A 159 -31.66 8.09 -3.62
N ARG A 160 -32.55 8.16 -2.61
CA ARG A 160 -33.02 6.96 -1.90
C ARG A 160 -33.82 6.02 -2.81
N ASN A 161 -34.54 6.58 -3.78
CA ASN A 161 -35.35 5.82 -4.73
C ASN A 161 -34.51 5.23 -5.87
N LEU A 162 -33.59 6.00 -6.43
CA LEU A 162 -32.75 5.60 -7.57
C LEU A 162 -31.54 4.75 -7.13
N GLY A 163 -30.93 5.04 -5.97
CA GLY A 163 -29.81 4.28 -5.42
C GLY A 163 -30.16 2.83 -5.07
N LYS A 164 -31.44 2.52 -4.83
CA LYS A 164 -31.93 1.13 -4.69
C LYS A 164 -32.02 0.38 -6.02
N LYS A 165 -32.09 1.10 -7.15
CA LYS A 165 -32.27 0.55 -8.50
C LYS A 165 -30.96 0.46 -9.28
N SER A 166 -30.03 1.39 -9.05
CA SER A 166 -28.72 1.46 -9.70
C SER A 166 -27.61 1.38 -8.66
N HIS A 167 -26.72 0.39 -8.79
CA HIS A 167 -25.66 0.09 -7.80
C HIS A 167 -24.32 0.79 -8.08
N GLN A 168 -24.22 1.64 -9.12
CA GLN A 168 -22.92 2.23 -9.53
C GLN A 168 -22.98 3.75 -9.71
N LEU A 169 -23.85 4.27 -10.56
CA LEU A 169 -24.05 5.72 -10.76
C LEU A 169 -25.44 6.02 -11.35
N PHE A 170 -25.96 7.23 -11.10
CA PHE A 170 -27.24 7.71 -11.65
C PHE A 170 -27.34 9.25 -11.62
N ILE A 171 -28.35 9.79 -12.30
CA ILE A 171 -28.60 11.24 -12.39
C ILE A 171 -29.91 11.60 -11.68
N THR A 172 -29.91 12.71 -10.96
CA THR A 172 -31.08 13.33 -10.31
C THR A 172 -31.32 14.75 -10.81
N LEU A 173 -32.44 15.35 -10.41
CA LEU A 173 -32.69 16.79 -10.55
C LEU A 173 -31.75 17.61 -9.66
N PRO A 174 -31.47 18.88 -10.01
CA PRO A 174 -30.47 19.69 -9.30
C PRO A 174 -30.98 20.25 -7.96
N GLY A 175 -32.28 20.16 -7.68
CA GLY A 175 -32.89 20.83 -6.53
C GLY A 175 -32.64 22.33 -6.59
N ASN A 176 -32.04 22.88 -5.53
CA ASN A 176 -31.69 24.30 -5.42
C ASN A 176 -30.31 24.65 -6.00
N LEU A 177 -29.54 23.69 -6.54
CA LEU A 177 -28.26 23.98 -7.18
C LEU A 177 -28.45 24.64 -8.54
N LYS A 178 -27.43 25.39 -8.99
CA LYS A 178 -27.45 26.12 -10.26
C LYS A 178 -27.14 25.25 -11.49
N CYS A 179 -26.72 24.00 -11.28
CA CYS A 179 -26.50 23.05 -12.37
C CYS A 179 -27.83 22.57 -12.97
N LYS A 180 -27.77 21.90 -14.13
CA LYS A 180 -28.98 21.29 -14.74
C LYS A 180 -29.31 19.94 -14.11
N LYS A 181 -28.30 19.18 -13.68
CA LYS A 181 -28.41 17.83 -13.12
C LYS A 181 -27.30 17.54 -12.10
N ILE A 182 -27.55 16.58 -11.20
CA ILE A 182 -26.51 16.03 -10.30
C ILE A 182 -26.26 14.58 -10.70
N LEU A 183 -25.01 14.22 -10.95
CA LEU A 183 -24.59 12.85 -11.19
C LEU A 183 -24.04 12.28 -9.88
N HIS A 184 -24.71 11.27 -9.35
CA HIS A 184 -24.30 10.58 -8.13
C HIS A 184 -23.50 9.34 -8.48
N LEU A 185 -22.34 9.18 -7.84
CA LEU A 185 -21.49 8.00 -7.94
C LEU A 185 -21.02 7.55 -6.55
N ALA A 186 -20.67 6.27 -6.43
CA ALA A 186 -20.00 5.75 -5.25
C ALA A 186 -18.51 6.17 -5.27
N GLY A 187 -18.10 6.98 -4.30
CA GLY A 187 -16.73 7.45 -4.13
C GLY A 187 -15.76 6.29 -3.91
N GLN A 188 -14.55 6.44 -4.43
CA GLN A 188 -13.48 5.44 -4.38
C GLN A 188 -12.20 6.06 -3.82
N THR A 189 -11.35 5.24 -3.20
CA THR A 189 -10.06 5.67 -2.63
C THR A 189 -8.86 5.06 -3.37
N ASP A 190 -9.10 4.01 -4.16
CA ASP A 190 -8.10 3.36 -5.00
C ASP A 190 -8.00 4.10 -6.36
N PRO A 191 -6.81 4.52 -6.81
CA PRO A 191 -6.63 5.26 -8.08
C PRO A 191 -7.21 4.55 -9.31
N VAL A 192 -7.11 3.21 -9.38
CA VAL A 192 -7.67 2.44 -10.52
C VAL A 192 -9.20 2.53 -10.53
N LYS A 193 -9.83 2.40 -9.36
CA LYS A 193 -11.29 2.56 -9.23
C LYS A 193 -11.75 4.00 -9.43
N ILE A 194 -10.96 5.00 -9.00
CA ILE A 194 -11.24 6.42 -9.26
C ILE A 194 -11.22 6.69 -10.76
N ASN A 195 -10.17 6.24 -11.47
CA ASN A 195 -10.08 6.38 -12.92
C ASN A 195 -11.31 5.78 -13.62
N LYS A 196 -11.67 4.54 -13.28
CA LYS A 196 -12.88 3.89 -13.80
C LYS A 196 -14.15 4.70 -13.55
N THR A 197 -14.35 5.14 -12.31
CA THR A 197 -15.58 5.84 -11.91
C THR A 197 -15.72 7.21 -12.59
N VAL A 198 -14.60 7.93 -12.79
CA VAL A 198 -14.58 9.18 -13.54
C VAL A 198 -14.83 8.94 -15.03
N LYS A 199 -14.27 7.87 -15.61
CA LYS A 199 -14.59 7.45 -16.99
C LYS A 199 -16.08 7.20 -17.18
N ASP A 200 -16.67 6.40 -16.30
CA ASP A 200 -18.09 6.05 -16.38
C ASP A 200 -18.98 7.31 -16.26
N ALA A 201 -18.64 8.25 -15.37
CA ALA A 201 -19.34 9.52 -15.23
C ALA A 201 -19.21 10.42 -16.48
N LEU A 202 -18.01 10.55 -17.04
CA LEU A 202 -17.77 11.31 -18.27
C LEU A 202 -18.52 10.69 -19.46
N GLN A 203 -18.47 9.37 -19.62
CA GLN A 203 -19.19 8.65 -20.67
C GLN A 203 -20.70 8.83 -20.56
N LEU A 204 -21.25 8.82 -19.33
CA LEU A 204 -22.66 9.13 -19.14
C LEU A 204 -22.98 10.59 -19.54
N CYS A 205 -22.09 11.53 -19.25
CA CYS A 205 -22.28 12.93 -19.64
C CYS A 205 -22.28 13.09 -21.17
N VAL A 206 -21.36 12.42 -21.87
CA VAL A 206 -21.29 12.38 -23.34
C VAL A 206 -22.58 11.78 -23.92
N LYS A 207 -23.00 10.61 -23.40
CA LYS A 207 -24.22 9.92 -23.85
C LYS A 207 -25.49 10.74 -23.64
N SER A 208 -25.50 11.58 -22.61
CA SER A 208 -26.63 12.45 -22.26
C SER A 208 -26.55 13.84 -22.90
N SER A 209 -25.56 14.07 -23.78
CA SER A 209 -25.36 15.34 -24.51
C SER A 209 -25.18 16.59 -23.64
N PHE A 210 -24.57 16.45 -22.46
CA PHE A 210 -24.18 17.61 -21.65
C PHE A 210 -22.91 18.27 -22.19
N THR A 211 -22.82 19.60 -22.04
CA THR A 211 -21.67 20.36 -22.53
C THR A 211 -20.64 20.70 -21.46
N SER A 212 -21.01 20.64 -20.18
CA SER A 212 -20.08 20.92 -19.08
C SER A 212 -20.32 20.04 -17.85
N VAL A 213 -19.22 19.60 -17.21
CA VAL A 213 -19.27 18.80 -15.98
C VAL A 213 -18.25 19.29 -14.97
N SER A 214 -18.65 19.37 -13.70
CA SER A 214 -17.80 19.72 -12.57
C SER A 214 -17.67 18.55 -11.60
N PHE A 215 -16.44 18.08 -11.43
CA PHE A 215 -16.06 17.06 -10.48
C PHE A 215 -15.49 17.70 -9.21
N PRO A 216 -15.77 17.17 -8.02
CA PRO A 216 -14.93 17.46 -6.87
C PRO A 216 -13.61 16.68 -6.99
N ALA A 217 -12.65 16.93 -6.12
CA ALA A 217 -11.46 16.07 -5.99
C ALA A 217 -11.83 14.71 -5.37
N ILE A 218 -12.51 13.84 -6.14
CA ILE A 218 -13.11 12.58 -5.68
C ILE A 218 -12.02 11.65 -5.12
N GLY A 219 -12.18 11.20 -3.87
CA GLY A 219 -11.25 10.29 -3.21
C GLY A 219 -10.17 10.97 -2.36
N THR A 220 -9.96 12.29 -2.50
CA THR A 220 -8.96 13.06 -1.71
C THR A 220 -9.24 13.16 -0.21
N GLY A 221 -10.43 12.74 0.25
CA GLY A 221 -10.74 12.63 1.68
C GLY A 221 -9.94 11.53 2.40
N ASN A 222 -9.49 10.50 1.67
CA ASN A 222 -8.80 9.32 2.23
C ASN A 222 -7.55 8.89 1.41
N ALA A 223 -7.35 9.41 0.20
CA ALA A 223 -6.25 9.06 -0.71
C ALA A 223 -5.32 10.27 -0.98
N GLN A 224 -4.09 10.00 -1.46
CA GLN A 224 -3.11 11.05 -1.76
C GLN A 224 -3.56 11.93 -2.95
N ALA A 225 -3.54 13.24 -2.78
CA ALA A 225 -4.03 14.20 -3.77
C ALA A 225 -3.37 14.05 -5.16
N ARG A 226 -2.06 13.74 -5.23
CA ARG A 226 -1.37 13.53 -6.50
C ARG A 226 -1.84 12.30 -7.26
N LEU A 227 -1.99 11.16 -6.59
CA LEU A 227 -2.49 9.93 -7.23
C LEU A 227 -3.94 10.09 -7.70
N VAL A 228 -4.76 10.80 -6.92
CA VAL A 228 -6.12 11.15 -7.32
C VAL A 228 -6.11 12.07 -8.54
N ALA A 229 -5.26 13.10 -8.55
CA ALA A 229 -5.12 14.01 -9.67
C ALA A 229 -4.74 13.27 -10.96
N ASP A 230 -3.75 12.38 -10.89
CA ASP A 230 -3.33 11.56 -12.01
C ASP A 230 -4.47 10.66 -12.50
N ALA A 231 -5.12 9.92 -11.60
CA ALA A 231 -6.24 9.03 -11.95
C ALA A 231 -7.42 9.77 -12.61
N MET A 232 -7.78 10.95 -12.09
CA MET A 232 -8.86 11.78 -12.64
C MET A 232 -8.48 12.35 -14.02
N LEU A 233 -7.27 12.87 -14.18
CA LEU A 233 -6.82 13.47 -15.45
C LEU A 233 -6.50 12.43 -16.53
N ASP A 234 -6.09 11.22 -16.15
CA ASP A 234 -6.01 10.06 -17.07
C ASP A 234 -7.40 9.67 -17.57
N ALA A 235 -8.40 9.61 -16.69
CA ALA A 235 -9.77 9.33 -17.09
C ALA A 235 -10.32 10.37 -18.08
N VAL A 236 -10.01 11.66 -17.86
CA VAL A 236 -10.35 12.74 -18.79
C VAL A 236 -9.65 12.52 -20.13
N THR A 237 -8.34 12.28 -20.13
CA THR A 237 -7.55 12.05 -21.35
C THR A 237 -8.10 10.86 -22.15
N ASP A 238 -8.39 9.75 -21.49
CA ASP A 238 -8.89 8.53 -22.12
C ASP A 238 -10.28 8.73 -22.74
N VAL A 239 -11.21 9.38 -22.05
CA VAL A 239 -12.56 9.58 -22.59
C VAL A 239 -12.55 10.59 -23.74
N LEU A 240 -11.77 11.67 -23.62
CA LEU A 240 -11.71 12.69 -24.67
C LEU A 240 -10.97 12.20 -25.92
N SER A 241 -9.95 11.34 -25.78
CA SER A 241 -9.28 10.72 -26.92
C SER A 241 -10.18 9.73 -27.67
N GLN A 242 -11.06 9.02 -26.97
CA GLN A 242 -12.01 8.07 -27.56
C GLN A 242 -13.26 8.74 -28.17
N ASN A 243 -13.55 9.99 -27.80
CA ASN A 243 -14.76 10.71 -28.21
C ASN A 243 -14.42 12.08 -28.84
N THR A 244 -13.79 12.07 -30.01
CA THR A 244 -13.34 13.30 -30.70
C THR A 244 -14.48 14.23 -31.14
N ALA A 245 -15.71 13.73 -31.25
CA ALA A 245 -16.93 14.49 -31.52
C ALA A 245 -17.84 14.60 -30.27
N SER A 246 -17.24 14.72 -29.08
CA SER A 246 -17.97 14.85 -27.81
C SER A 246 -18.73 16.19 -27.71
N PRO A 247 -19.96 16.20 -27.15
CA PRO A 247 -20.69 17.43 -26.83
C PRO A 247 -20.08 18.18 -25.63
N LEU A 248 -19.22 17.54 -24.83
CA LEU A 248 -18.52 18.18 -23.72
C LEU A 248 -17.52 19.21 -24.24
N THR A 249 -17.71 20.48 -23.86
CA THR A 249 -16.78 21.58 -24.13
C THR A 249 -15.99 21.97 -22.88
N THR A 250 -16.42 21.55 -21.68
CA THR A 250 -15.75 21.91 -20.44
C THR A 250 -15.77 20.79 -19.41
N VAL A 251 -14.60 20.41 -18.91
CA VAL A 251 -14.44 19.53 -17.75
C VAL A 251 -13.70 20.31 -16.67
N ARG A 252 -14.32 20.43 -15.49
CA ARG A 252 -13.76 21.17 -14.37
C ARG A 252 -13.57 20.27 -13.16
N ILE A 253 -12.42 20.37 -12.51
CA ILE A 253 -12.15 19.76 -11.21
C ILE A 253 -12.08 20.87 -10.17
N VAL A 254 -13.01 20.83 -9.22
CA VAL A 254 -13.17 21.83 -8.16
C VAL A 254 -12.50 21.35 -6.89
N ILE A 255 -11.47 22.08 -6.50
CA ILE A 255 -10.59 21.81 -5.37
C ILE A 255 -11.02 22.66 -4.18
N PHE A 256 -11.65 22.05 -3.17
CA PHE A 256 -12.07 22.79 -1.98
C PHE A 256 -10.89 23.23 -1.10
N GLN A 257 -9.87 22.37 -0.95
CA GLN A 257 -8.67 22.69 -0.15
C GLN A 257 -7.55 23.19 -1.05
N LYS A 258 -7.30 24.51 -1.03
CA LYS A 258 -6.28 25.21 -1.83
C LYS A 258 -4.90 24.51 -1.88
N PRO A 259 -4.36 23.90 -0.80
CA PRO A 259 -3.07 23.21 -0.87
C PRO A 259 -3.01 22.03 -1.86
N MET A 260 -4.15 21.41 -2.21
CA MET A 260 -4.22 20.32 -3.19
C MET A 260 -4.15 20.79 -4.64
N LEU A 261 -4.35 22.10 -4.89
CA LEU A 261 -4.31 22.68 -6.23
C LEU A 261 -2.97 22.40 -6.93
N LYS A 262 -1.87 22.42 -6.17
CA LYS A 262 -0.51 22.15 -6.67
C LYS A 262 -0.37 20.73 -7.23
N ASP A 263 -1.02 19.74 -6.62
CA ASP A 263 -0.89 18.34 -7.03
C ASP A 263 -1.59 18.10 -8.37
N PHE A 264 -2.76 18.71 -8.55
CA PHE A 264 -3.50 18.71 -9.81
C PHE A 264 -2.80 19.54 -10.89
N HIS A 265 -2.23 20.69 -10.54
CA HIS A 265 -1.43 21.48 -11.48
C HIS A 265 -0.22 20.70 -11.99
N SER A 266 0.55 20.09 -11.10
CA SER A 266 1.71 19.28 -11.51
C SER A 266 1.33 18.03 -12.32
N SER A 267 0.12 17.50 -12.12
CA SER A 267 -0.44 16.43 -12.94
C SER A 267 -0.83 16.92 -14.35
N MET A 268 -1.36 18.15 -14.47
CA MET A 268 -1.59 18.78 -15.77
C MET A 268 -0.28 19.04 -16.51
N GLN A 269 0.75 19.56 -15.83
CA GLN A 269 2.06 19.87 -16.43
C GLN A 269 2.74 18.62 -17.03
N GLN A 270 2.58 17.46 -16.39
CA GLN A 270 3.06 16.19 -16.92
C GLN A 270 2.40 15.83 -18.26
N ARG A 271 1.10 16.13 -18.40
CA ARG A 271 0.31 15.85 -19.62
C ARG A 271 0.46 16.91 -20.70
N GLU A 272 0.97 18.10 -20.39
CA GLU A 272 1.42 19.08 -21.38
C GLU A 272 2.74 18.65 -22.05
N ALA A 273 3.62 17.98 -21.29
CA ALA A 273 4.97 17.61 -21.71
C ALA A 273 5.11 16.24 -22.38
N ALA A 274 4.08 15.38 -22.37
CA ALA A 274 4.11 14.05 -22.98
C ALA A 274 4.17 14.10 -24.54
N ASP A 275 4.46 13.00 -25.25
CA ASP A 275 4.48 12.94 -26.74
C ASP A 275 3.26 12.12 -27.23
N PRO A 276 2.48 12.50 -28.26
CA PRO A 276 1.22 11.84 -28.58
C PRO A 276 1.40 10.60 -29.47
N ASP A 277 2.60 10.40 -30.04
CA ASP A 277 2.91 9.29 -30.94
C ASP A 277 3.49 8.05 -30.24
N SER A 278 3.58 8.06 -28.90
CA SER A 278 3.63 6.82 -28.13
C SER A 278 2.25 6.18 -28.14
N LYS A 279 1.82 5.64 -29.29
CA LYS A 279 0.75 4.65 -29.35
C LYS A 279 1.23 3.41 -28.61
N ASP A 280 1.06 3.42 -27.29
CA ASP A 280 1.06 2.24 -26.46
C ASP A 280 -0.11 1.37 -26.93
N LYS A 281 0.18 0.42 -27.84
CA LYS A 281 -0.64 -0.78 -27.98
C LYS A 281 -0.48 -1.56 -26.67
N GLY A 282 -1.34 -1.28 -25.70
CA GLY A 282 -1.66 -2.18 -24.58
C GLY A 282 -0.48 -2.80 -23.85
N GLY A 283 0.55 -2.02 -23.51
CA GLY A 283 1.69 -2.44 -22.72
C GLY A 283 1.74 -1.70 -21.39
N TRP A 284 1.54 -2.41 -20.28
CA TRP A 284 1.65 -1.86 -18.94
C TRP A 284 3.11 -1.46 -18.67
N THR A 285 3.39 -0.17 -18.61
CA THR A 285 4.72 0.38 -18.34
C THR A 285 4.84 0.80 -16.86
N TRP A 286 5.34 -0.11 -16.03
CA TRP A 286 5.80 0.23 -14.67
C TRP A 286 7.21 0.84 -14.77
N GLY A 287 7.37 2.10 -14.37
CA GLY A 287 8.65 2.80 -14.36
C GLY A 287 9.52 2.37 -13.18
N TRP A 288 10.69 1.79 -13.45
CA TRP A 288 11.61 1.27 -12.44
C TRP A 288 12.50 2.38 -11.88
N SER A 289 12.44 2.58 -10.58
CA SER A 289 13.57 3.08 -9.79
C SER A 289 14.14 1.89 -9.03
N LYS A 290 15.44 1.63 -9.16
CA LYS A 290 16.16 0.50 -8.54
C LYS A 290 15.87 0.41 -7.03
N PHE A 291 14.99 -0.49 -6.61
CA PHE A 291 14.97 -1.01 -5.24
C PHE A 291 15.75 -2.31 -5.23
N LYS A 292 17.01 -2.25 -4.78
CA LYS A 292 17.68 -3.44 -4.24
C LYS A 292 17.01 -3.73 -2.91
N CYS A 293 16.03 -4.63 -2.91
CA CYS A 293 15.50 -5.17 -1.68
C CYS A 293 16.44 -6.28 -1.17
N LYS A 294 17.39 -5.90 -0.32
CA LYS A 294 17.92 -6.79 0.71
C LYS A 294 17.33 -6.29 2.02
N TYR A 295 16.17 -6.80 2.42
CA TYR A 295 15.68 -6.57 3.78
C TYR A 295 16.40 -7.53 4.72
N THR A 296 17.52 -7.07 5.27
CA THR A 296 18.02 -7.48 6.58
C THR A 296 18.55 -6.20 7.24
N GLU A 297 17.62 -5.33 7.67
CA GLU A 297 17.94 -4.31 8.65
C GLU A 297 17.30 -4.68 9.97
N GLN A 298 18.15 -4.71 11.00
CA GLN A 298 17.90 -5.11 12.37
C GLN A 298 16.77 -4.24 12.96
N ARG A 299 15.65 -4.87 13.33
CA ARG A 299 14.60 -4.22 14.12
C ARG A 299 14.95 -4.34 15.60
N ASN A 300 15.10 -3.20 16.27
CA ASN A 300 15.27 -3.14 17.72
C ASN A 300 13.90 -3.41 18.40
N ASP A 301 13.74 -4.61 18.95
CA ASP A 301 12.60 -5.05 19.78
C ASP A 301 12.64 -4.41 21.18
N LYS A 302 12.41 -3.10 21.25
CA LYS A 302 12.02 -2.44 22.50
C LYS A 302 10.61 -1.90 22.34
N ASP A 303 9.78 -2.09 23.37
CA ASP A 303 8.47 -1.46 23.50
C ASP A 303 8.58 0.01 23.09
N PHE A 304 8.02 0.32 21.91
CA PHE A 304 8.03 1.68 21.40
C PHE A 304 6.94 2.46 22.11
N VAL A 305 7.32 3.04 23.25
CA VAL A 305 6.53 4.01 23.98
C VAL A 305 7.02 5.39 23.56
N ILE A 306 6.22 6.08 22.76
CA ILE A 306 6.39 7.52 22.59
C ILE A 306 5.77 8.18 23.80
N ASP A 307 6.62 8.74 24.66
CA ASP A 307 6.16 9.61 25.72
C ASP A 307 5.71 10.97 25.16
N SER A 308 4.65 11.50 25.74
CA SER A 308 4.17 12.85 25.44
C SER A 308 5.26 13.88 25.74
N LEU A 309 5.51 14.80 24.82
CA LEU A 309 6.32 15.99 25.09
C LEU A 309 5.69 16.78 26.24
N LYS A 310 6.44 16.96 27.34
CA LYS A 310 6.03 17.79 28.47
C LYS A 310 6.02 19.25 28.03
N VAL A 311 4.83 19.83 27.87
CA VAL A 311 4.65 21.26 27.58
C VAL A 311 4.72 22.05 28.88
N GLU A 312 5.42 23.18 28.90
CA GLU A 312 5.42 24.09 30.05
C GLU A 312 4.01 24.63 30.30
N ALA A 313 3.54 24.53 31.55
CA ALA A 313 2.20 24.96 31.92
C ALA A 313 2.10 26.49 31.87
N THR A 314 1.21 27.02 31.04
CA THR A 314 0.88 28.44 31.04
C THR A 314 -0.09 28.74 32.17
N CYS A 315 0.30 29.60 33.11
CA CYS A 315 -0.51 29.97 34.26
C CYS A 315 -1.19 31.33 34.02
N PHE A 316 -2.52 31.36 34.11
CA PHE A 316 -3.29 32.60 34.03
C PHE A 316 -3.68 33.07 35.43
N HIS A 317 -3.32 34.31 35.77
CA HIS A 317 -3.86 35.00 36.95
C HIS A 317 -5.06 35.84 36.52
N ILE A 318 -6.24 35.53 37.05
CA ILE A 318 -7.50 36.19 36.70
C ILE A 318 -7.90 37.09 37.88
N CYS A 319 -8.06 38.39 37.62
CA CYS A 319 -8.51 39.38 38.59
C CYS A 319 -9.87 39.95 38.16
N GLY A 320 -10.77 40.14 39.11
CA GLY A 320 -12.10 40.70 38.87
C GLY A 320 -12.60 41.49 40.08
N ASP A 321 -13.61 42.31 39.87
CA ASP A 321 -14.29 43.10 40.90
C ASP A 321 -15.08 42.24 41.91
N THR A 322 -15.48 41.03 41.50
CA THR A 322 -16.14 40.03 42.34
C THR A 322 -15.62 38.61 42.05
N GLN A 323 -15.75 37.69 43.01
CA GLN A 323 -15.41 36.27 42.81
C GLN A 323 -16.27 35.63 41.70
N THR A 324 -17.54 36.01 41.59
CA THR A 324 -18.44 35.51 40.53
C THR A 324 -17.97 35.93 39.14
N SER A 325 -17.42 37.14 38.98
CA SER A 325 -16.78 37.60 37.74
C SER A 325 -15.56 36.74 37.40
N VAL A 326 -14.71 36.43 38.39
CA VAL A 326 -13.52 35.58 38.23
C VAL A 326 -13.90 34.16 37.81
N ASP A 327 -14.89 33.56 38.48
CA ASP A 327 -15.35 32.19 38.19
C ASP A 327 -15.99 32.10 36.80
N SER A 328 -16.75 33.12 36.40
CA SER A 328 -17.35 33.20 35.07
C SER A 328 -16.28 33.32 33.98
N ALA A 329 -15.25 34.13 34.20
CA ALA A 329 -14.12 34.27 33.27
C ALA A 329 -13.31 32.96 33.17
N LYS A 330 -13.05 32.29 34.30
CA LYS A 330 -12.37 30.99 34.34
C LYS A 330 -13.15 29.92 33.57
N LYS A 331 -14.47 29.86 33.78
CA LYS A 331 -15.34 28.93 33.05
C LYS A 331 -15.31 29.22 31.55
N TRP A 332 -15.43 30.48 31.15
CA TRP A 332 -15.39 30.88 29.75
C TRP A 332 -14.06 30.50 29.05
N ILE A 333 -12.92 30.71 29.72
CA ILE A 333 -11.61 30.29 29.21
C ILE A 333 -11.54 28.77 29.04
N ASN A 334 -11.99 28.00 30.03
CA ASN A 334 -12.01 26.54 29.95
C ASN A 334 -12.93 26.05 28.82
N ASP A 335 -14.13 26.63 28.69
CA ASP A 335 -15.06 26.30 27.60
C ASP A 335 -14.44 26.58 26.23
N LYS A 336 -13.65 27.65 26.10
CA LYS A 336 -12.91 27.97 24.87
C LYS A 336 -11.76 27.00 24.59
N ILE A 337 -11.01 26.61 25.62
CA ILE A 337 -9.94 25.61 25.49
C ILE A 337 -10.54 24.26 25.08
N SER A 338 -11.61 23.81 25.73
CA SER A 338 -12.28 22.54 25.41
C SER A 338 -12.96 22.53 24.04
N GLN A 339 -13.29 23.69 23.47
CA GLN A 339 -13.78 23.80 22.08
C GLN A 339 -12.67 23.58 21.04
N GLU A 340 -11.44 23.98 21.34
CA GLU A 340 -10.32 23.95 20.39
C GLU A 340 -9.38 22.74 20.62
N TYR A 341 -9.39 22.15 21.83
CA TYR A 341 -8.59 20.99 22.21
C TYR A 341 -9.34 19.68 21.97
N HIS A 342 -8.73 18.73 21.26
CA HIS A 342 -9.34 17.46 20.88
C HIS A 342 -8.42 16.28 21.19
N SER A 343 -9.02 15.10 21.40
CA SER A 343 -8.32 13.83 21.63
C SER A 343 -8.89 12.77 20.69
N MET A 344 -8.02 12.03 20.01
CA MET A 344 -8.37 10.92 19.12
C MET A 344 -7.56 9.68 19.48
N GLU A 345 -8.20 8.51 19.42
CA GLU A 345 -7.55 7.22 19.65
C GLU A 345 -7.68 6.32 18.42
N ILE A 346 -6.57 5.72 18.00
CA ILE A 346 -6.50 4.74 16.90
C ILE A 346 -6.06 3.41 17.49
N GLY A 347 -6.90 2.38 17.41
CA GLY A 347 -6.58 1.01 17.88
C GLY A 347 -6.39 0.03 16.73
N ASP A 348 -5.14 -0.37 16.46
CA ASP A 348 -4.80 -1.27 15.35
C ASP A 348 -3.42 -1.92 15.47
N ASN A 349 -3.30 -3.22 15.17
CA ASN A 349 -2.02 -3.92 15.31
C ASN A 349 -1.01 -3.59 14.19
N ALA A 350 -1.44 -2.98 13.08
CA ALA A 350 -0.49 -2.46 12.07
C ALA A 350 0.47 -1.40 12.65
N ILE A 351 0.12 -0.77 13.78
CA ILE A 351 0.98 0.17 14.52
C ILE A 351 2.27 -0.50 14.99
N LEU A 352 2.22 -1.79 15.33
CA LEU A 352 3.39 -2.54 15.79
C LEU A 352 4.41 -2.74 14.66
N CYS A 353 3.95 -2.74 13.41
CA CYS A 353 4.75 -2.93 12.21
C CYS A 353 5.37 -1.62 11.67
N PHE A 354 5.23 -0.49 12.39
CA PHE A 354 5.87 0.77 12.00
C PHE A 354 7.40 0.68 12.00
N SER A 355 8.01 1.16 10.92
CA SER A 355 9.47 1.24 10.77
C SER A 355 10.09 2.34 11.65
N ASP A 356 11.41 2.36 11.80
CA ASP A 356 12.07 3.45 12.54
C ASP A 356 11.83 4.83 11.90
N ALA A 357 11.70 4.88 10.57
CA ALA A 357 11.31 6.10 9.86
C ALA A 357 9.87 6.53 10.20
N ASP A 358 8.96 5.58 10.36
CA ASP A 358 7.58 5.85 10.78
C ASP A 358 7.52 6.39 12.20
N ARG A 359 8.25 5.72 13.10
CA ARG A 359 8.41 6.11 14.50
C ARG A 359 8.98 7.53 14.61
N GLN A 360 10.02 7.83 13.83
CA GLN A 360 10.62 9.16 13.77
C GLN A 360 9.63 10.20 13.22
N LYS A 361 8.85 9.85 12.19
CA LYS A 361 7.81 10.73 11.66
C LYS A 361 6.77 11.10 12.72
N ILE A 362 6.40 10.18 13.61
CA ILE A 362 5.49 10.47 14.74
C ILE A 362 6.15 11.43 15.74
N VAL A 363 7.43 11.21 16.05
CA VAL A 363 8.19 12.15 16.90
C VAL A 363 8.26 13.54 16.27
N ASP A 364 8.48 13.63 14.96
CA ASP A 364 8.57 14.90 14.24
C ASP A 364 7.22 15.62 14.18
N MET A 365 6.10 14.89 14.11
CA MET A 365 4.76 15.47 14.22
C MET A 365 4.56 16.16 15.57
N GLN A 366 5.00 15.55 16.69
CA GLN A 366 4.91 16.21 18.01
C GLN A 366 5.80 17.45 18.15
N LYS A 367 6.87 17.57 17.34
CA LYS A 367 7.76 18.76 17.35
C LYS A 367 7.26 19.89 16.46
N THR A 368 6.48 19.56 15.44
CA THR A 368 6.07 20.49 14.37
C THR A 368 4.61 20.91 14.46
N MET A 369 3.83 20.24 15.30
CA MET A 369 2.40 20.47 15.50
C MET A 369 2.11 20.63 16.99
N ASP A 370 1.03 21.36 17.32
CA ASP A 370 0.60 21.58 18.71
C ASP A 370 -0.17 20.36 19.26
N ILE A 371 0.51 19.22 19.30
CA ILE A 371 -0.05 17.92 19.68
C ILE A 371 0.91 17.11 20.56
N SER A 372 0.33 16.26 21.38
CA SER A 372 0.97 15.19 22.13
C SER A 372 0.46 13.86 21.59
N ILE A 373 1.38 12.95 21.29
CA ILE A 373 1.06 11.61 20.80
C ILE A 373 1.62 10.59 21.80
N ARG A 374 0.78 9.66 22.23
CA ARG A 374 1.14 8.57 23.13
C ARG A 374 0.87 7.24 22.45
N THR A 375 1.75 6.27 22.63
CA THR A 375 1.57 4.90 22.12
C THR A 375 1.46 3.93 23.28
N GLU A 376 0.51 3.00 23.21
CA GLU A 376 0.34 1.93 24.19
C GLU A 376 0.30 0.57 23.47
N SER A 377 1.29 -0.27 23.74
CA SER A 377 1.43 -1.63 23.18
C SER A 377 0.81 -2.71 24.08
N ASN A 378 0.49 -2.40 25.33
CA ASN A 378 0.08 -3.36 26.37
C ASN A 378 -1.42 -3.71 26.36
N LYS A 379 -2.17 -3.23 25.36
CA LYS A 379 -3.60 -3.51 25.16
C LYS A 379 -3.80 -4.62 24.09
N PRO A 380 -4.97 -5.29 24.02
CA PRO A 380 -5.25 -6.33 23.01
C PRO A 380 -5.10 -5.85 21.55
N LYS A 381 -5.21 -4.54 21.34
CA LYS A 381 -4.79 -3.85 20.13
C LYS A 381 -3.81 -2.75 20.54
N ALA A 382 -2.72 -2.60 19.79
CA ALA A 382 -1.86 -1.43 19.95
C ALA A 382 -2.68 -0.15 19.71
N THR A 383 -2.52 0.85 20.57
CA THR A 383 -3.25 2.12 20.46
C THR A 383 -2.31 3.31 20.33
N ILE A 384 -2.66 4.26 19.47
CA ILE A 384 -2.07 5.60 19.43
C ILE A 384 -3.14 6.60 19.86
N THR A 385 -2.83 7.41 20.86
CA THR A 385 -3.67 8.52 21.32
C THR A 385 -3.02 9.84 20.94
N ILE A 386 -3.78 10.72 20.29
CA ILE A 386 -3.34 12.01 19.77
C ILE A 386 -4.17 13.09 20.44
N GLU A 387 -3.54 14.02 21.16
CA GLU A 387 -4.22 15.05 21.94
C GLU A 387 -3.61 16.42 21.65
N GLY A 388 -4.41 17.46 21.43
CA GLY A 388 -3.88 18.78 21.09
C GLY A 388 -4.90 19.66 20.38
N LEU A 389 -4.44 20.65 19.62
CA LEU A 389 -5.33 21.49 18.82
C LEU A 389 -6.05 20.66 17.76
N SER A 390 -7.37 20.82 17.66
CA SER A 390 -8.26 20.01 16.81
C SER A 390 -7.74 19.88 15.37
N ARG A 391 -7.30 20.98 14.76
CA ARG A 391 -6.76 21.02 13.39
C ARG A 391 -5.54 20.12 13.23
N ASP A 392 -4.65 20.11 14.21
CA ASP A 392 -3.39 19.38 14.14
C ASP A 392 -3.55 17.93 14.57
N VAL A 393 -4.45 17.64 15.52
CA VAL A 393 -4.88 16.27 15.85
C VAL A 393 -5.44 15.57 14.60
N LEU A 394 -6.30 16.24 13.83
CA LEU A 394 -6.85 15.72 12.57
C LEU A 394 -5.77 15.45 11.51
N LYS A 395 -4.77 16.35 11.38
CA LYS A 395 -3.65 16.16 10.44
C LYS A 395 -2.79 14.96 10.85
N ALA A 396 -2.39 14.89 12.11
CA ALA A 396 -1.56 13.81 12.63
C ALA A 396 -2.27 12.46 12.53
N ASN A 397 -3.57 12.40 12.87
CA ASN A 397 -4.40 11.21 12.67
C ASN A 397 -4.40 10.76 11.20
N THR A 398 -4.52 11.69 10.26
CA THR A 398 -4.48 11.38 8.83
C THR A 398 -3.14 10.81 8.39
N GLU A 399 -2.03 11.39 8.87
CA GLU A 399 -0.68 10.88 8.56
C GLU A 399 -0.43 9.48 9.15
N ILE A 400 -0.88 9.23 10.37
CA ILE A 400 -0.77 7.91 11.02
C ILE A 400 -1.61 6.86 10.27
N ILE A 401 -2.84 7.18 9.86
CA ILE A 401 -3.66 6.29 9.04
C ILE A 401 -2.98 5.96 7.70
N LYS A 402 -2.35 6.94 7.05
CA LYS A 402 -1.58 6.70 5.81
C LYS A 402 -0.41 5.75 6.04
N MET A 403 0.32 5.92 7.15
CA MET A 403 1.42 5.03 7.51
C MET A 403 0.91 3.60 7.72
N MET A 404 -0.23 3.42 8.40
CA MET A 404 -0.86 2.11 8.55
C MET A 404 -1.29 1.48 7.23
N SER A 405 -1.86 2.26 6.30
CA SER A 405 -2.24 1.76 4.98
C SER A 405 -1.02 1.23 4.23
N ARG A 406 0.07 2.00 4.22
CA ARG A 406 1.32 1.61 3.55
C ARG A 406 1.87 0.30 4.11
N VAL A 407 1.88 0.16 5.44
CA VAL A 407 2.32 -1.07 6.11
C VAL A 407 1.49 -2.28 5.66
N ARG A 408 0.17 -2.13 5.53
CA ARG A 408 -0.71 -3.22 5.07
C ARG A 408 -0.47 -3.60 3.61
N ASP A 409 -0.30 -2.59 2.75
CA ASP A 409 -0.04 -2.81 1.33
C ASP A 409 1.30 -3.52 1.12
N GLU A 410 2.31 -3.16 1.91
CA GLU A 410 3.62 -3.82 1.91
C GLU A 410 3.54 -5.27 2.41
N GLU A 411 2.78 -5.54 3.48
CA GLU A 411 2.53 -6.91 3.95
C GLU A 411 1.84 -7.77 2.89
N GLU A 412 0.80 -7.26 2.22
CA GLU A 412 0.07 -8.00 1.18
C GLU A 412 0.92 -8.24 -0.07
N LEU A 413 1.74 -7.26 -0.48
CA LEU A 413 2.68 -7.44 -1.59
C LEU A 413 3.71 -8.52 -1.27
N ASN A 414 4.32 -8.47 -0.08
CA ASN A 414 5.29 -9.48 0.37
C ASN A 414 4.67 -10.88 0.35
N ARG A 415 3.42 -11.02 0.81
CA ARG A 415 2.68 -12.29 0.77
C ARG A 415 2.51 -12.81 -0.68
N LYS A 416 2.15 -11.94 -1.62
CA LYS A 416 1.99 -12.32 -3.04
C LYS A 416 3.30 -12.72 -3.70
N VAL A 417 4.37 -11.99 -3.38
CA VAL A 417 5.73 -12.28 -3.87
C VAL A 417 6.21 -13.64 -3.36
N GLU A 418 6.02 -13.91 -2.07
CA GLU A 418 6.37 -15.20 -1.44
C GLU A 418 5.61 -16.35 -2.11
N LEU A 419 4.31 -16.17 -2.37
CA LEU A 419 3.48 -17.18 -3.06
C LEU A 419 3.89 -17.41 -4.52
N ALA A 420 4.21 -16.37 -5.29
CA ALA A 420 4.65 -16.55 -6.67
C ALA A 420 6.04 -17.21 -6.75
N SER A 421 6.95 -16.86 -5.85
CA SER A 421 8.24 -17.54 -5.68
C SER A 421 8.09 -19.00 -5.28
N ALA A 422 7.01 -19.36 -4.57
CA ALA A 422 6.67 -20.74 -4.31
C ALA A 422 6.04 -21.45 -5.53
N ALA A 423 5.26 -20.72 -6.34
CA ALA A 423 4.56 -21.25 -7.50
C ALA A 423 5.50 -21.63 -8.67
N ALA A 424 6.46 -20.77 -8.96
CA ALA A 424 7.31 -20.92 -10.12
C ALA A 424 8.71 -20.36 -9.88
N ASP A 425 9.68 -20.92 -10.60
CA ASP A 425 11.00 -20.30 -10.79
C ASP A 425 11.11 -19.83 -12.24
N TRP A 426 10.97 -18.53 -12.46
CA TRP A 426 11.35 -17.95 -13.72
C TRP A 426 12.86 -17.76 -13.75
N GLN A 427 13.50 -18.30 -14.79
CA GLN A 427 14.94 -18.24 -14.97
C GLN A 427 15.27 -17.63 -16.34
N TYR A 428 16.41 -16.94 -16.40
CA TYR A 428 16.97 -16.40 -17.64
C TYR A 428 18.37 -16.95 -17.91
N GLN A 429 18.76 -16.98 -19.18
CA GLN A 429 20.09 -17.37 -19.62
C GLN A 429 20.63 -16.38 -20.65
N GLN A 430 21.88 -15.95 -20.45
CA GLN A 430 22.69 -15.23 -21.44
C GLN A 430 23.48 -16.25 -22.25
N SER A 431 23.60 -16.08 -23.57
CA SER A 431 24.24 -17.05 -24.47
C SER A 431 25.58 -17.57 -23.91
N GLY A 432 25.63 -18.87 -23.62
CA GLY A 432 26.82 -19.56 -23.09
C GLY A 432 26.96 -19.63 -21.55
N PHE A 433 26.05 -19.04 -20.78
CA PHE A 433 26.05 -19.10 -19.31
C PHE A 433 24.99 -20.08 -18.78
N GLN A 434 25.02 -20.44 -17.49
CA GLN A 434 23.94 -21.23 -16.87
C GLN A 434 22.69 -20.36 -16.62
N PHE A 435 21.52 -21.01 -16.57
CA PHE A 435 20.28 -20.35 -16.16
C PHE A 435 20.39 -19.82 -14.73
N GLN A 436 19.88 -18.61 -14.52
CA GLN A 436 19.81 -17.93 -13.23
C GLN A 436 18.36 -17.55 -12.93
N SER A 437 17.93 -17.72 -11.69
CA SER A 437 16.63 -17.24 -11.23
C SER A 437 16.55 -15.72 -11.29
N PHE A 438 15.37 -15.21 -11.65
CA PHE A 438 15.04 -13.82 -11.40
C PHE A 438 14.93 -13.55 -9.89
N ASP A 439 15.06 -12.28 -9.49
CA ASP A 439 14.72 -11.88 -8.13
C ASP A 439 13.22 -12.12 -7.85
N GLU A 440 12.85 -12.25 -6.58
CA GLU A 440 11.50 -12.64 -6.17
C GLU A 440 10.40 -11.71 -6.72
N MET A 441 10.67 -10.41 -6.82
CA MET A 441 9.70 -9.44 -7.32
C MET A 441 9.54 -9.56 -8.84
N THR A 442 10.64 -9.69 -9.59
CA THR A 442 10.57 -9.94 -11.04
C THR A 442 9.90 -11.29 -11.33
N ASN A 443 10.16 -12.32 -10.52
CA ASN A 443 9.48 -13.61 -10.60
C ASN A 443 7.97 -13.47 -10.36
N PHE A 444 7.56 -12.72 -9.34
CA PHE A 444 6.16 -12.40 -9.08
C PHE A 444 5.47 -11.72 -10.28
N HIS A 445 6.11 -10.71 -10.88
CA HIS A 445 5.55 -10.03 -12.04
C HIS A 445 5.45 -10.91 -13.29
N LEU A 446 6.43 -11.79 -13.53
CA LEU A 446 6.36 -12.75 -14.64
C LEU A 446 5.21 -13.75 -14.44
N GLU A 447 5.00 -14.20 -13.20
CA GLU A 447 3.90 -15.09 -12.86
C GLU A 447 2.53 -14.39 -12.95
N GLU A 448 2.42 -13.14 -12.48
CA GLU A 448 1.22 -12.32 -12.62
C GLU A 448 0.89 -12.07 -14.10
N ALA A 449 1.89 -11.74 -14.92
CA ALA A 449 1.73 -11.55 -16.36
C ALA A 449 1.24 -12.82 -17.06
N LEU A 450 1.72 -13.99 -16.64
CA LEU A 450 1.26 -15.29 -17.13
C LEU A 450 -0.21 -15.52 -16.77
N GLN A 451 -0.59 -15.30 -15.50
CA GLN A 451 -1.97 -15.48 -15.03
C GLN A 451 -2.95 -14.54 -15.74
N GLN A 452 -2.53 -13.31 -16.04
CA GLN A 452 -3.32 -12.31 -16.76
C GLN A 452 -3.32 -12.51 -18.29
N ASN A 453 -2.64 -13.53 -18.82
CA ASN A 453 -2.48 -13.78 -20.25
C ASN A 453 -1.91 -12.57 -21.02
N LEU A 454 -1.00 -11.82 -20.40
CA LEU A 454 -0.30 -10.73 -21.08
C LEU A 454 0.59 -11.30 -22.19
N GLN A 455 0.72 -10.56 -23.29
CA GLN A 455 1.55 -10.98 -24.43
C GLN A 455 3.04 -10.69 -24.20
N THR A 456 3.33 -9.60 -23.48
CA THR A 456 4.70 -9.19 -23.17
C THR A 456 4.81 -8.62 -21.76
N VAL A 457 5.99 -8.75 -21.16
CA VAL A 457 6.32 -8.13 -19.87
C VAL A 457 7.77 -7.65 -19.90
N LYS A 458 8.02 -6.46 -19.33
CA LYS A 458 9.37 -5.90 -19.25
C LYS A 458 10.08 -6.40 -18.00
N VAL A 459 11.32 -6.82 -18.14
CA VAL A 459 12.20 -7.25 -17.04
C VAL A 459 13.56 -6.59 -17.18
N THR A 460 14.20 -6.25 -16.06
CA THR A 460 15.54 -5.65 -16.06
C THR A 460 16.56 -6.68 -15.59
N VAL A 461 17.53 -7.02 -16.44
CA VAL A 461 18.63 -7.93 -16.09
C VAL A 461 19.95 -7.18 -16.18
N LYS A 462 20.69 -7.13 -15.07
CA LYS A 462 21.97 -6.41 -14.95
C LYS A 462 21.91 -4.94 -15.40
N GLY A 463 20.75 -4.30 -15.25
CA GLY A 463 20.52 -2.89 -15.61
C GLY A 463 20.21 -2.65 -17.10
N GLN A 464 19.96 -3.71 -17.88
CA GLN A 464 19.39 -3.61 -19.22
C GLN A 464 17.96 -4.12 -19.22
N ASP A 465 17.08 -3.45 -19.97
CA ASP A 465 15.68 -3.80 -20.07
C ASP A 465 15.44 -4.75 -21.24
N TYR A 466 14.75 -5.84 -20.95
CA TYR A 466 14.32 -6.84 -21.91
C TYR A 466 12.80 -6.94 -21.90
N THR A 467 12.21 -7.23 -23.05
CA THR A 467 10.78 -7.52 -23.20
C THR A 467 10.61 -9.01 -23.38
N VAL A 468 10.12 -9.70 -22.35
CA VAL A 468 9.79 -11.12 -22.37
C VAL A 468 8.54 -11.32 -23.22
N THR A 469 8.61 -12.22 -24.20
CA THR A 469 7.44 -12.67 -24.95
C THR A 469 6.78 -13.83 -24.19
N MET A 470 5.54 -13.66 -23.74
CA MET A 470 4.87 -14.65 -22.91
C MET A 470 4.24 -15.77 -23.78
N PRO A 471 4.06 -17.00 -23.24
CA PRO A 471 4.35 -17.43 -21.88
C PRO A 471 5.74 -18.10 -21.70
N LYS A 472 6.55 -18.19 -22.76
CA LYS A 472 7.79 -19.02 -22.76
C LYS A 472 9.08 -18.23 -23.00
N GLY A 473 9.00 -16.93 -23.24
CA GLY A 473 10.10 -16.16 -23.80
C GLY A 473 10.23 -16.34 -25.33
N PRO A 474 11.38 -15.94 -25.91
CA PRO A 474 12.53 -15.33 -25.23
C PRO A 474 12.25 -13.87 -24.81
N ALA A 475 13.21 -13.25 -24.14
CA ALA A 475 13.20 -11.81 -23.89
C ALA A 475 14.16 -11.08 -24.84
N THR A 476 13.75 -9.93 -25.37
CA THR A 476 14.56 -9.14 -26.30
C THR A 476 14.74 -7.70 -25.82
N ASP A 477 15.95 -7.17 -25.93
CA ASP A 477 16.20 -5.75 -25.66
C ASP A 477 16.02 -4.88 -26.92
N SER A 478 16.22 -3.57 -26.77
CA SER A 478 16.14 -2.61 -27.89
C SER A 478 17.25 -2.77 -28.95
N GLN A 479 18.31 -3.53 -28.65
CA GLN A 479 19.45 -3.77 -29.54
C GLN A 479 19.34 -5.13 -30.25
N GLY A 480 18.29 -5.91 -29.96
CA GLY A 480 18.08 -7.25 -30.52
C GLY A 480 18.83 -8.36 -29.78
N ASN A 481 19.43 -8.09 -28.62
CA ASN A 481 20.01 -9.13 -27.79
C ASN A 481 18.91 -9.98 -27.17
N ILE A 482 19.13 -11.30 -27.16
CA ILE A 482 18.15 -12.28 -26.73
C ILE A 482 18.57 -12.88 -25.37
N LEU A 483 17.63 -12.92 -24.43
CA LEU A 483 17.71 -13.77 -23.24
C LEU A 483 16.76 -14.94 -23.41
N GLU A 484 17.27 -16.15 -23.25
CA GLU A 484 16.40 -17.31 -23.11
C GLU A 484 15.72 -17.25 -21.75
N ILE A 485 14.41 -17.46 -21.75
CA ILE A 485 13.59 -17.49 -20.54
C ILE A 485 13.02 -18.89 -20.42
N LYS A 486 12.97 -19.40 -19.20
CA LYS A 486 12.19 -20.60 -18.90
C LYS A 486 11.44 -20.41 -17.59
N ARG A 487 10.24 -20.98 -17.53
CA ARG A 487 9.48 -21.14 -16.29
C ARG A 487 9.63 -22.57 -15.82
N ILE A 488 10.16 -22.75 -14.62
CA ILE A 488 10.07 -24.02 -13.90
C ILE A 488 8.82 -23.95 -13.06
N ASP A 489 7.84 -24.78 -13.40
CA ASP A 489 6.65 -24.95 -12.58
C ASP A 489 7.04 -25.75 -11.33
N LYS A 490 7.11 -25.08 -10.16
CA LYS A 490 7.43 -25.75 -8.90
C LYS A 490 6.23 -26.55 -8.37
N LEU A 491 5.05 -26.43 -8.99
CA LEU A 491 3.79 -27.06 -8.57
C LEU A 491 3.45 -28.29 -9.40
N LYS A 492 4.00 -28.40 -10.61
CA LYS A 492 3.72 -29.51 -11.52
C LYS A 492 4.29 -30.81 -10.95
N GLY A 493 3.41 -31.60 -10.34
CA GLY A 493 3.72 -32.90 -9.72
C GLY A 493 3.73 -32.91 -8.19
N ASP A 494 3.46 -31.76 -7.54
CA ASP A 494 3.56 -31.63 -6.07
C ASP A 494 2.18 -31.62 -5.36
N VAL A 495 1.06 -31.82 -6.07
CA VAL A 495 -0.26 -31.99 -5.41
C VAL A 495 -0.42 -33.42 -4.89
N PRO A 496 -0.98 -33.62 -3.68
CA PRO A 496 -1.16 -34.96 -3.12
C PRO A 496 -2.02 -35.86 -4.00
N GLU A 497 -1.62 -37.11 -4.17
CA GLU A 497 -2.32 -38.08 -5.03
C GLU A 497 -3.78 -38.35 -4.58
N ASN A 498 -4.06 -38.16 -3.29
CA ASN A 498 -5.40 -38.32 -2.72
C ASN A 498 -6.32 -37.12 -2.97
N TRP A 499 -5.88 -36.10 -3.70
CA TRP A 499 -6.73 -34.95 -4.03
C TRP A 499 -7.73 -35.28 -5.14
N GLU A 500 -8.98 -34.88 -4.91
CA GLU A 500 -10.06 -34.99 -5.88
C GLU A 500 -9.94 -33.91 -6.96
N GLN A 501 -10.49 -34.17 -8.15
CA GLN A 501 -10.47 -33.18 -9.23
C GLN A 501 -11.32 -31.95 -8.86
N MET A 502 -10.66 -30.79 -8.79
CA MET A 502 -11.31 -29.51 -8.53
C MET A 502 -12.10 -29.02 -9.75
N LYS A 503 -13.11 -28.19 -9.50
CA LYS A 503 -13.84 -27.50 -10.58
C LYS A 503 -12.89 -26.66 -11.44
N PRO A 504 -13.10 -26.56 -12.77
CA PRO A 504 -12.31 -25.68 -13.62
C PRO A 504 -12.32 -24.24 -13.08
N ASN A 505 -11.15 -23.60 -13.02
CA ASN A 505 -10.93 -22.23 -12.52
C ASN A 505 -11.19 -22.01 -11.02
N ALA A 506 -11.42 -23.06 -10.21
CA ALA A 506 -11.50 -22.91 -8.76
C ALA A 506 -10.09 -22.72 -8.17
N THR A 507 -9.91 -21.68 -7.35
CA THR A 507 -8.65 -21.43 -6.60
C THR A 507 -8.54 -22.29 -5.35
N ASN A 508 -9.67 -22.61 -4.73
CA ASN A 508 -9.78 -23.53 -3.60
C ASN A 508 -11.12 -24.28 -3.63
N GLN A 509 -11.17 -25.46 -3.02
CA GLN A 509 -12.39 -26.24 -2.86
C GLN A 509 -12.33 -27.12 -1.61
N ALA A 510 -13.43 -27.19 -0.86
CA ALA A 510 -13.60 -28.10 0.27
C ALA A 510 -14.35 -29.37 -0.16
N PHE A 511 -13.84 -30.53 0.22
CA PHE A 511 -14.38 -31.85 -0.11
C PHE A 511 -14.80 -32.60 1.16
N PRO A 512 -16.09 -32.87 1.36
CA PRO A 512 -16.57 -33.63 2.52
C PRO A 512 -16.02 -35.06 2.52
N LEU A 513 -15.40 -35.46 3.64
CA LEU A 513 -14.93 -36.82 3.84
C LEU A 513 -16.08 -37.73 4.26
N GLN A 514 -16.09 -38.95 3.72
CA GLN A 514 -17.05 -39.98 4.09
C GLN A 514 -16.64 -40.66 5.40
N ALA A 515 -17.58 -40.77 6.35
CA ALA A 515 -17.33 -41.45 7.62
C ALA A 515 -16.95 -42.92 7.41
N GLY A 516 -15.98 -43.43 8.18
CA GLY A 516 -15.47 -44.79 8.07
C GLY A 516 -14.40 -44.99 6.97
N THR A 517 -14.01 -43.93 6.26
CA THR A 517 -12.79 -43.95 5.43
C THR A 517 -11.54 -43.80 6.31
N GLN A 518 -10.42 -44.36 5.87
CA GLN A 518 -9.16 -44.26 6.63
C GLN A 518 -8.77 -42.80 6.93
N GLU A 519 -8.95 -41.91 5.95
CA GLU A 519 -8.67 -40.48 6.09
C GLU A 519 -9.58 -39.81 7.13
N TYR A 520 -10.89 -40.08 7.10
CA TYR A 520 -11.83 -39.58 8.10
C TYR A 520 -11.47 -40.07 9.50
N ASP A 521 -11.21 -41.37 9.65
CA ASP A 521 -10.93 -42.00 10.93
C ASP A 521 -9.62 -41.49 11.55
N GLU A 522 -8.63 -41.16 10.72
CA GLU A 522 -7.38 -40.53 11.18
C GLU A 522 -7.62 -39.14 11.76
N ILE A 523 -8.34 -38.27 11.04
CA ILE A 523 -8.64 -36.91 11.52
C ILE A 523 -9.58 -36.94 12.73
N GLN A 524 -10.54 -37.86 12.74
CA GLN A 524 -11.41 -38.10 13.88
C GLN A 524 -10.60 -38.50 15.12
N LYS A 525 -9.67 -39.46 15.01
CA LYS A 525 -8.79 -39.88 16.11
C LYS A 525 -7.94 -38.72 16.63
N LEU A 526 -7.35 -37.93 15.74
CA LEU A 526 -6.56 -36.74 16.12
C LEU A 526 -7.40 -35.75 16.95
N PHE A 527 -8.62 -35.46 16.51
CA PHE A 527 -9.53 -34.58 17.24
C PHE A 527 -9.95 -35.18 18.59
N GLN A 528 -10.35 -36.45 18.60
CA GLN A 528 -10.87 -37.15 19.79
C GLN A 528 -9.81 -37.44 20.86
N ALA A 529 -8.52 -37.39 20.50
CA ALA A 529 -7.43 -37.55 21.45
C ALA A 529 -7.48 -36.55 22.60
N SER A 530 -8.06 -35.36 22.38
CA SER A 530 -8.22 -34.35 23.43
C SER A 530 -9.61 -33.70 23.48
N CYS A 531 -10.41 -33.76 22.42
CA CYS A 531 -11.75 -33.14 22.38
C CYS A 531 -12.88 -34.18 22.38
N LYS A 532 -13.84 -34.04 23.30
CA LYS A 532 -14.98 -34.97 23.44
C LYS A 532 -16.26 -34.51 22.72
N GLN A 533 -16.21 -33.42 21.96
CA GLN A 533 -17.38 -32.88 21.25
C GLN A 533 -17.74 -33.73 20.03
N THR A 534 -18.97 -33.60 19.54
CA THR A 534 -19.49 -34.43 18.44
C THR A 534 -19.11 -33.81 17.10
N ILE A 535 -18.41 -34.57 16.26
CA ILE A 535 -18.11 -34.15 14.88
C ILE A 535 -19.38 -34.22 14.04
N ILE A 536 -19.70 -33.14 13.34
CA ILE A 536 -20.81 -33.04 12.38
C ILE A 536 -20.32 -33.43 10.99
N LYS A 537 -19.18 -32.86 10.54
CA LYS A 537 -18.51 -33.20 9.29
C LYS A 537 -17.03 -32.84 9.31
N ILE A 538 -16.26 -33.49 8.46
CA ILE A 538 -14.85 -33.17 8.18
C ILE A 538 -14.76 -32.90 6.68
N GLU A 539 -14.11 -31.81 6.30
CA GLU A 539 -13.88 -31.44 4.91
C GLU A 539 -12.38 -31.30 4.66
N ARG A 540 -11.85 -31.99 3.64
CA ARG A 540 -10.49 -31.76 3.14
C ARG A 540 -10.49 -30.47 2.33
N ILE A 541 -9.58 -29.57 2.64
CA ILE A 541 -9.40 -28.34 1.87
C ILE A 541 -8.34 -28.62 0.81
N GLN A 542 -8.67 -28.30 -0.44
CA GLN A 542 -7.74 -28.35 -1.57
C GLN A 542 -7.54 -26.95 -2.09
N ASN A 543 -6.37 -26.38 -1.79
CA ASN A 543 -5.92 -25.09 -2.30
C ASN A 543 -4.50 -25.27 -2.85
N PRO A 544 -4.34 -25.44 -4.19
CA PRO A 544 -3.04 -25.69 -4.81
C PRO A 544 -2.01 -24.61 -4.47
N THR A 545 -2.40 -23.33 -4.46
CA THR A 545 -1.50 -22.21 -4.19
C THR A 545 -0.95 -22.24 -2.76
N LEU A 546 -1.81 -22.43 -1.76
CA LEU A 546 -1.38 -22.52 -0.37
C LEU A 546 -0.55 -23.77 -0.10
N TRP A 547 -0.95 -24.91 -0.68
CA TRP A 547 -0.23 -26.17 -0.55
C TRP A 547 1.20 -26.02 -1.06
N SER A 548 1.35 -25.46 -2.25
CA SER A 548 2.66 -25.26 -2.82
C SER A 548 3.52 -24.24 -2.07
N GLY A 549 2.91 -23.19 -1.53
CA GLY A 549 3.56 -22.26 -0.59
C GLY A 549 4.23 -23.02 0.57
N LEU A 550 3.47 -23.91 1.21
CA LEU A 550 3.97 -24.76 2.27
C LEU A 550 5.12 -25.66 1.79
N GLN A 551 4.97 -26.35 0.66
CA GLN A 551 5.97 -27.30 0.17
C GLN A 551 7.31 -26.65 -0.17
N VAL A 552 7.30 -25.44 -0.75
CA VAL A 552 8.55 -24.71 -1.02
C VAL A 552 9.23 -24.29 0.27
N LYS A 553 8.46 -23.74 1.22
CA LYS A 553 9.01 -23.33 2.52
C LYS A 553 9.53 -24.52 3.32
N LYS A 554 8.89 -25.67 3.19
CA LYS A 554 9.34 -26.93 3.77
C LYS A 554 10.70 -27.33 3.22
N ARG A 555 10.86 -27.35 1.89
CA ARG A 555 12.14 -27.69 1.23
C ARG A 555 13.26 -26.74 1.65
N ASP A 556 12.99 -25.43 1.70
CA ASP A 556 13.96 -24.44 2.22
C ASP A 556 14.36 -24.75 3.67
N MET A 557 13.37 -24.96 4.54
CA MET A 557 13.57 -25.23 5.96
C MET A 557 14.33 -26.55 6.20
N GLU A 558 14.10 -27.58 5.38
CA GLU A 558 14.83 -28.85 5.45
C GLU A 558 16.31 -28.69 5.11
N VAL A 559 16.63 -27.88 4.07
CA VAL A 559 18.02 -27.56 3.72
C VAL A 559 18.67 -26.73 4.82
N ARG A 560 17.98 -25.70 5.31
CA ARG A 560 18.51 -24.75 6.29
C ARG A 560 18.71 -25.36 7.68
N ASN A 561 17.80 -26.21 8.13
CA ASN A 561 17.91 -26.90 9.43
C ASN A 561 18.71 -28.21 9.36
N GLY A 562 18.95 -28.74 8.16
CA GLY A 562 19.71 -29.98 7.97
C GLY A 562 18.96 -31.25 8.42
N HIS A 563 17.63 -31.19 8.56
CA HIS A 563 16.79 -32.33 8.92
C HIS A 563 15.37 -32.20 8.34
N GLN A 564 14.63 -33.31 8.32
CA GLN A 564 13.26 -33.38 7.76
C GLN A 564 12.14 -33.21 8.79
N ASN A 565 12.47 -33.16 10.09
CA ASN A 565 11.48 -33.03 11.17
C ASN A 565 11.03 -31.58 11.39
N ASN A 566 10.49 -30.96 10.34
CA ASN A 566 10.10 -29.54 10.35
C ASN A 566 8.60 -29.31 10.40
N GLU A 567 7.77 -30.33 10.18
CA GLU A 567 6.32 -30.20 10.01
C GLU A 567 5.55 -30.91 11.13
N ARG A 568 4.48 -30.29 11.62
CA ARG A 568 3.54 -30.87 12.59
C ARG A 568 2.10 -30.68 12.14
N ARG A 569 1.23 -31.61 12.55
CA ARG A 569 -0.22 -31.43 12.46
C ARG A 569 -0.74 -30.82 13.76
N LEU A 570 -1.34 -29.64 13.65
CA LEU A 570 -1.80 -28.84 14.79
C LEU A 570 -3.21 -28.32 14.54
N PHE A 571 -3.86 -27.81 15.59
CA PHE A 571 -5.24 -27.36 15.56
C PHE A 571 -5.35 -25.85 15.61
N HIS A 572 -6.29 -25.27 14.84
CA HIS A 572 -6.61 -23.85 14.89
C HIS A 572 -8.12 -23.63 14.96
N GLY A 573 -8.62 -23.15 16.10
CA GLY A 573 -10.04 -22.82 16.28
C GLY A 573 -10.40 -21.48 15.62
N THR A 574 -11.56 -21.41 14.96
CA THR A 574 -12.00 -20.17 14.30
C THR A 574 -13.52 -20.03 14.27
N SER A 575 -14.02 -18.89 13.80
CA SER A 575 -15.45 -18.62 13.65
C SER A 575 -15.95 -18.85 12.23
N GLU A 576 -17.26 -19.05 12.03
CA GLU A 576 -17.83 -19.37 10.71
C GLU A 576 -17.53 -18.29 9.65
N ASP A 577 -17.48 -17.02 10.06
CA ASP A 577 -17.24 -15.86 9.20
C ASP A 577 -15.83 -15.79 8.61
N THR A 578 -14.84 -16.47 9.21
CA THR A 578 -13.45 -16.46 8.74
C THR A 578 -13.12 -17.65 7.84
N VAL A 579 -13.94 -18.70 7.84
CA VAL A 579 -13.68 -19.96 7.11
C VAL A 579 -13.44 -19.73 5.63
N ALA A 580 -14.29 -18.94 4.97
CA ALA A 580 -14.16 -18.66 3.54
C ALA A 580 -12.83 -17.94 3.23
N THR A 581 -12.41 -17.02 4.11
CA THR A 581 -11.14 -16.30 3.97
C THR A 581 -9.95 -17.22 4.18
N ILE A 582 -9.96 -18.08 5.20
CA ILE A 582 -8.85 -19.00 5.48
C ILE A 582 -8.71 -20.05 4.37
N ASN A 583 -9.82 -20.57 3.84
CA ASN A 583 -9.78 -21.52 2.72
C ASN A 583 -9.17 -20.91 1.44
N ASP A 584 -9.47 -19.63 1.17
CA ASP A 584 -8.99 -18.93 -0.03
C ASP A 584 -7.56 -18.41 0.14
N ARG A 585 -7.25 -17.80 1.29
CA ARG A 585 -6.05 -16.99 1.49
C ARG A 585 -5.07 -17.51 2.53
N GLY A 586 -5.42 -18.56 3.26
CA GLY A 586 -4.62 -19.13 4.33
C GLY A 586 -4.71 -18.33 5.63
N PHE A 587 -3.75 -18.56 6.51
CA PHE A 587 -3.63 -17.82 7.77
C PHE A 587 -2.95 -16.48 7.54
N ASN A 588 -3.39 -15.45 8.27
CA ASN A 588 -2.84 -14.11 8.16
C ASN A 588 -2.51 -13.59 9.57
N ARG A 589 -1.22 -13.36 9.81
CA ARG A 589 -0.70 -12.93 11.11
C ARG A 589 -1.17 -11.53 11.53
N SER A 590 -1.62 -10.68 10.62
CA SER A 590 -2.14 -9.34 10.94
C SER A 590 -3.47 -9.41 11.72
N PHE A 591 -4.07 -10.60 11.83
CA PHE A 591 -5.19 -10.89 12.76
C PHE A 591 -4.75 -11.46 14.12
N ALA A 592 -3.44 -11.60 14.37
CA ALA A 592 -2.90 -12.02 15.66
C ALA A 592 -3.32 -11.05 16.78
N GLY A 593 -3.57 -11.60 17.98
CA GLY A 593 -3.91 -10.81 19.17
C GLY A 593 -5.40 -10.68 19.50
N LYS A 594 -6.33 -11.15 18.65
CA LYS A 594 -7.78 -11.14 18.96
C LYS A 594 -8.13 -11.86 20.29
N ASN A 595 -7.32 -12.85 20.70
CA ASN A 595 -7.53 -13.70 21.87
C ASN A 595 -6.27 -13.81 22.78
N ALA A 596 -5.47 -12.74 22.83
CA ALA A 596 -4.14 -12.61 23.47
C ALA A 596 -2.96 -13.20 22.66
N ALA A 597 -1.85 -12.45 22.61
CA ALA A 597 -0.62 -12.78 21.87
C ALA A 597 0.57 -12.97 22.84
N CYS A 598 0.41 -13.88 23.81
CA CYS A 598 1.32 -14.04 24.94
C CYS A 598 2.74 -14.50 24.57
N TYR A 599 2.90 -15.15 23.41
CA TYR A 599 4.17 -15.77 22.99
C TYR A 599 4.68 -15.20 21.67
N GLY A 600 4.05 -14.14 21.15
CA GLY A 600 4.42 -13.46 19.91
C GLY A 600 3.22 -13.10 19.05
N ASN A 601 3.38 -12.11 18.18
CA ASN A 601 2.40 -11.59 17.25
C ASN A 601 2.37 -12.39 15.94
N GLY A 602 2.17 -13.71 16.07
CA GLY A 602 2.05 -14.64 14.95
C GLY A 602 0.71 -15.40 14.96
N THR A 603 0.59 -16.38 14.06
CA THR A 603 -0.58 -17.28 14.05
C THR A 603 -0.35 -18.43 15.01
N TYR A 604 -1.34 -18.67 15.89
CA TYR A 604 -1.27 -19.68 16.95
C TYR A 604 -1.89 -21.00 16.50
N PHE A 605 -1.21 -22.10 16.83
CA PHE A 605 -1.63 -23.46 16.55
C PHE A 605 -1.46 -24.34 17.80
N ALA A 606 -2.54 -24.95 18.26
CA ALA A 606 -2.54 -25.78 19.46
C ALA A 606 -2.17 -27.23 19.13
N VAL A 607 -1.43 -27.88 20.03
CA VAL A 607 -1.16 -29.32 19.97
C VAL A 607 -2.43 -30.12 20.28
N ASN A 608 -3.23 -29.65 21.24
CA ASN A 608 -4.47 -30.30 21.65
C ASN A 608 -5.71 -29.61 21.05
N ALA A 609 -6.57 -30.40 20.41
CA ALA A 609 -7.87 -29.96 19.89
C ALA A 609 -8.76 -29.33 20.98
N SER A 610 -8.69 -29.80 22.23
CA SER A 610 -9.48 -29.23 23.34
C SER A 610 -9.24 -27.74 23.56
N TYR A 611 -8.00 -27.28 23.37
CA TYR A 611 -7.65 -25.86 23.49
C TYR A 611 -8.35 -25.06 22.39
N SER A 612 -8.15 -25.45 21.14
CA SER A 612 -8.80 -24.84 19.97
C SER A 612 -10.32 -24.95 20.03
N ALA A 613 -10.86 -25.96 20.71
CA ALA A 613 -12.30 -26.15 20.88
C ALA A 613 -12.93 -25.13 21.83
N SER A 614 -12.18 -24.35 22.62
CA SER A 614 -12.78 -23.32 23.48
C SER A 614 -13.64 -22.33 22.68
N ASN A 615 -14.74 -21.84 23.27
CA ASN A 615 -15.61 -20.83 22.65
C ASN A 615 -14.88 -19.50 22.35
N THR A 616 -13.72 -19.27 22.98
CA THR A 616 -12.84 -18.14 22.69
C THR A 616 -12.27 -18.22 21.28
N TYR A 617 -11.88 -19.41 20.83
CA TYR A 617 -11.22 -19.61 19.54
C TYR A 617 -12.19 -20.14 18.48
N SER A 618 -12.92 -21.21 18.80
CA SER A 618 -13.97 -21.77 17.95
C SER A 618 -15.34 -21.24 18.36
N LYS A 619 -15.65 -19.97 18.05
CA LYS A 619 -16.91 -19.35 18.47
C LYS A 619 -18.11 -20.07 17.84
N PRO A 620 -19.09 -20.55 18.63
CA PRO A 620 -20.27 -21.21 18.08
C PRO A 620 -21.11 -20.24 17.25
N ASN A 621 -21.65 -20.72 16.13
CA ASN A 621 -22.62 -19.98 15.33
C ASN A 621 -24.03 -20.03 15.96
N GLN A 622 -25.03 -19.50 15.26
CA GLN A 622 -26.42 -19.45 15.73
C GLN A 622 -27.02 -20.85 16.00
N ASN A 623 -26.50 -21.89 15.35
CA ASN A 623 -26.92 -23.28 15.52
C ASN A 623 -26.10 -24.04 16.59
N GLY A 624 -25.19 -23.35 17.29
CA GLY A 624 -24.27 -23.97 18.25
C GLY A 624 -23.11 -24.74 17.60
N GLU A 625 -22.91 -24.59 16.30
CA GLU A 625 -21.87 -25.30 15.55
C GLU A 625 -20.55 -24.51 15.60
N LYS A 626 -19.44 -25.24 15.71
CA LYS A 626 -18.09 -24.72 15.90
C LYS A 626 -17.17 -25.23 14.80
N PHE A 627 -16.12 -24.48 14.52
CA PHE A 627 -15.23 -24.68 13.38
C PHE A 627 -13.77 -24.71 13.83
N MET A 628 -13.04 -25.75 13.43
CA MET A 628 -11.63 -25.91 13.77
C MET A 628 -10.89 -26.52 12.59
N TYR A 629 -9.72 -25.98 12.28
CA TYR A 629 -8.82 -26.57 11.30
C TYR A 629 -7.87 -27.58 11.93
N VAL A 630 -7.56 -28.63 11.17
CA VAL A 630 -6.34 -29.41 11.29
C VAL A 630 -5.38 -28.90 10.21
N CYS A 631 -4.21 -28.45 10.64
CA CYS A 631 -3.27 -27.71 9.81
C CYS A 631 -1.96 -28.46 9.71
N ARG A 632 -1.31 -28.44 8.55
CA ARG A 632 0.14 -28.72 8.46
C ARG A 632 0.88 -27.43 8.76
N VAL A 633 1.77 -27.45 9.75
CA VAL A 633 2.49 -26.27 10.21
C VAL A 633 3.98 -26.58 10.21
N LEU A 634 4.78 -25.76 9.53
CA LEU A 634 6.22 -25.89 9.53
C LEU A 634 6.79 -25.28 10.82
N THR A 635 6.88 -26.07 11.88
CA THR A 635 7.39 -25.59 13.17
C THR A 635 8.90 -25.45 13.20
N GLY A 636 9.61 -26.22 12.36
CA GLY A 636 11.08 -26.19 12.26
C GLY A 636 11.79 -26.31 13.61
N ASP A 637 12.91 -25.61 13.72
CA ASP A 637 13.57 -25.35 15.00
C ASP A 637 12.80 -24.25 15.73
N PHE A 638 12.49 -24.47 17.01
CA PHE A 638 11.70 -23.54 17.81
C PHE A 638 12.40 -23.07 19.08
N ALA A 639 12.00 -21.88 19.53
CA ALA A 639 12.48 -21.26 20.76
C ALA A 639 11.32 -20.84 21.67
N LEU A 640 11.62 -20.44 22.90
CA LEU A 640 10.61 -19.93 23.81
C LEU A 640 10.07 -18.59 23.32
N GLY A 641 8.75 -18.49 23.19
CA GLY A 641 8.07 -17.29 22.75
C GLY A 641 7.88 -16.27 23.87
N GLN A 642 7.81 -15.00 23.50
CA GLN A 642 7.55 -13.89 24.41
C GLN A 642 6.58 -12.91 23.77
N GLN A 643 5.80 -12.23 24.60
CA GLN A 643 4.88 -11.19 24.15
C GLN A 643 5.64 -10.09 23.39
N GLY A 644 5.05 -9.60 22.30
CA GLY A 644 5.61 -8.52 21.49
C GLY A 644 6.51 -8.97 20.33
N MET A 645 6.99 -10.22 20.32
CA MET A 645 7.79 -10.75 19.21
C MET A 645 7.02 -10.64 17.88
N ILE A 646 7.64 -10.09 16.84
CA ILE A 646 7.08 -10.03 15.48
C ILE A 646 7.80 -10.98 14.51
N VAL A 647 8.94 -11.52 14.94
CA VAL A 647 9.73 -12.56 14.29
C VAL A 647 10.29 -13.49 15.39
N PRO A 648 10.66 -14.74 15.07
CA PRO A 648 11.36 -15.61 16.01
C PRO A 648 12.72 -15.04 16.45
N PRO A 649 13.24 -15.44 17.63
CA PRO A 649 14.56 -15.00 18.07
C PRO A 649 15.70 -15.58 17.21
N PRO A 650 16.91 -14.98 17.23
CA PRO A 650 18.09 -15.51 16.56
C PRO A 650 18.60 -16.83 17.17
N LYS A 651 19.17 -17.70 16.33
CA LYS A 651 19.93 -18.89 16.76
C LYS A 651 21.33 -18.47 17.25
N GLY A 652 21.72 -18.90 18.45
CA GLY A 652 23.02 -18.63 19.05
C GLY A 652 23.05 -17.44 20.04
N THR A 653 24.25 -17.08 20.53
CA THR A 653 24.44 -16.06 21.59
C THR A 653 24.60 -14.63 21.07
N SER A 654 24.60 -14.43 19.76
CA SER A 654 24.77 -13.12 19.14
C SER A 654 23.41 -12.52 18.76
N THR A 655 23.11 -11.34 19.30
CA THR A 655 21.89 -10.56 19.02
C THR A 655 21.83 -9.97 17.60
N ILE A 656 22.84 -10.26 16.75
CA ILE A 656 23.00 -9.72 15.39
C ILE A 656 22.93 -10.83 14.32
N SER A 657 22.57 -12.07 14.70
CA SER A 657 22.46 -13.16 13.74
C SER A 657 21.25 -13.00 12.81
N THR A 658 21.47 -13.16 11.50
CA THR A 658 20.39 -13.27 10.50
C THR A 658 19.77 -14.68 10.45
N ASP A 659 20.35 -15.62 11.19
CA ASP A 659 19.83 -16.98 11.33
C ASP A 659 18.85 -17.02 12.51
N LEU A 660 17.55 -17.12 12.20
CA LEU A 660 16.46 -17.11 13.18
C LEU A 660 15.90 -18.52 13.41
N TYR A 661 15.31 -18.75 14.58
CA TYR A 661 14.42 -19.89 14.77
C TYR A 661 13.23 -19.82 13.79
N ASP A 662 12.56 -20.94 13.54
CA ASP A 662 11.45 -21.01 12.58
C ASP A 662 10.10 -20.69 13.24
N SER A 663 9.93 -21.05 14.51
CA SER A 663 8.72 -20.78 15.28
C SER A 663 9.03 -20.57 16.76
N VAL A 664 8.02 -20.18 17.52
CA VAL A 664 8.15 -20.11 18.99
C VAL A 664 7.05 -20.88 19.70
N VAL A 665 7.33 -21.29 20.93
CA VAL A 665 6.47 -22.14 21.76
C VAL A 665 6.24 -21.53 23.13
N ASP A 666 5.17 -21.97 23.80
CA ASP A 666 4.86 -21.62 25.19
C ASP A 666 5.79 -22.30 26.20
N ASN A 667 6.27 -23.52 25.87
CA ASN A 667 7.13 -24.32 26.72
C ASN A 667 8.12 -25.13 25.87
N MET A 668 9.42 -24.99 26.13
CA MET A 668 10.47 -25.69 25.37
C MET A 668 10.47 -27.20 25.54
N ALA A 669 10.14 -27.70 26.74
CA ALA A 669 10.21 -29.12 27.05
C ALA A 669 8.98 -29.89 26.57
N ASN A 670 7.80 -29.27 26.68
CA ASN A 670 6.54 -29.84 26.23
C ASN A 670 5.63 -28.74 25.67
N PRO A 671 5.84 -28.35 24.40
CA PRO A 671 5.02 -27.34 23.75
C PRO A 671 3.54 -27.73 23.75
N SER A 672 2.67 -26.84 24.22
CA SER A 672 1.22 -26.99 24.06
C SER A 672 0.70 -26.22 22.84
N MET A 673 1.50 -25.28 22.33
CA MET A 673 1.21 -24.51 21.14
C MET A 673 2.48 -24.06 20.41
N PHE A 674 2.30 -23.76 19.12
CA PHE A 674 3.31 -23.17 18.26
C PHE A 674 2.78 -21.87 17.68
N VAL A 675 3.66 -20.88 17.56
CA VAL A 675 3.39 -19.59 16.93
C VAL A 675 4.34 -19.43 15.76
N VAL A 676 3.78 -19.23 14.56
CA VAL A 676 4.53 -18.98 13.33
C VAL A 676 4.28 -17.56 12.84
N PHE A 677 5.32 -16.98 12.25
CA PHE A 677 5.33 -15.56 11.89
C PHE A 677 5.28 -15.32 10.39
N HIS A 678 5.21 -16.37 9.56
CA HIS A 678 4.99 -16.23 8.12
C HIS A 678 3.67 -16.88 7.68
N ASP A 679 2.97 -16.18 6.78
CA ASP A 679 1.62 -16.55 6.35
C ASP A 679 1.58 -17.88 5.56
N ILE A 680 2.67 -18.22 4.85
CA ILE A 680 2.77 -19.48 4.08
C ILE A 680 3.37 -20.64 4.88
N GLN A 681 3.61 -20.48 6.18
CA GLN A 681 4.20 -21.51 7.05
C GLN A 681 3.18 -22.52 7.58
N ALA A 682 1.89 -22.33 7.24
CA ALA A 682 0.81 -23.23 7.63
C ALA A 682 -0.21 -23.41 6.50
N TYR A 683 -0.66 -24.65 6.31
CA TYR A 683 -1.69 -25.04 5.35
C TYR A 683 -2.93 -25.56 6.09
N PRO A 684 -4.13 -24.98 5.87
CA PRO A 684 -5.37 -25.51 6.42
C PRO A 684 -5.74 -26.81 5.67
N GLU A 685 -5.45 -27.98 6.26
CA GLU A 685 -5.59 -29.25 5.55
C GLU A 685 -7.02 -29.81 5.64
N TYR A 686 -7.64 -29.74 6.83
CA TYR A 686 -9.03 -30.14 7.04
C TYR A 686 -9.77 -29.12 7.89
N LEU A 687 -11.06 -28.96 7.60
CA LEU A 687 -12.00 -28.22 8.43
C LEU A 687 -12.94 -29.20 9.12
N ILE A 688 -12.93 -29.20 10.46
CA ILE A 688 -13.83 -29.95 11.30
C ILE A 688 -14.96 -29.03 11.75
N LYS A 689 -16.20 -29.41 11.42
CA LYS A 689 -17.42 -28.81 11.98
C LYS A 689 -17.92 -29.72 13.11
N PHE A 690 -18.12 -29.18 14.31
CA PHE A 690 -18.47 -29.95 15.51
C PHE A 690 -19.43 -29.19 16.42
N LYS A 691 -20.04 -29.88 17.39
CA LYS A 691 -20.90 -29.28 18.43
C LYS A 691 -20.80 -30.01 19.76
#